data_AF-A0A8H5RD03-F1
#
_entry.id   AF-A0A8H5RD03-F1
#
_cell.length_a   1.000
_cell.length_b   1.000
_cell.length_c   1.000
_cell.angle_alpha   90.00
_cell.angle_beta   90.00
_cell.angle_gamma   90.00
#
_symmetry.space_group_name_H-M   'P 1'
#
loop_
_entity.id
_entity.type
_entity.pdbx_description
1 polymer ?
#
loop_
_entity_poly.entity_id
_entity_poly.type
_entity_poly.pdbx_seq_one_letter_code
_entity_poly.pdbx_strand_id
1 'polypeptide(L)'
;MPRTSFEINNPLSINELLCSEISDTLPDGDWTTPPFVVRPGSLYLDRPIGQAIDHRAAELLLHFKTVIAKPWFEVTDPNFTNEALRRAPSCPLLLYSLLAVSSSHKSRFLHDPVIARDYARYGEEYHEKCISLLLPMLNDNESITDGAFLACSTILRWYEELSAPIHGRDDARHLLGGYASVAESFRQDLPWEGFRRAALWIHLRQDIFNAVINQRVPRTNVNRLGIDRSCSPADETIWAKRVLCLEAEVVEYCFGQERSPIQHYEALEARLEDWVRQKPQTFTPVFYQERDPSQGVLLPTVSVLLDSCVFGLSHYYFAMLMMLVHDPHMPKIGTQYLEHQKEMRVNKNITSPEITVWSRFFKSSAACQRDDVLGPLAVHTTYPATYIDIGKYKTMPSLNSWWWHFLENYVYVVSEPPSRTRTKPMEVLCVGLPRSATESLQTALLKLGYDHTYHGWDIIYEAPNYASKWVRLCRKKWFGSLDGNTTITQEEFDEILGHSVAVTDAAASVFAAELTAAYPDPKVVLNYRKDLDAWHESAVKILVSVHKNWALYILSCLGKVPFWGWHVYERFMWPGLFRALDGNIETGIARNGKWVYKEHCNMIRGLVPKEKLLEWTVEDGWEPLCKFLDKPVPDEPFPHVNKASGW
;
A
#
# COMPACT_ATOMS: atom_id res chain seq x y z
N MET A 1 -5.57 -64.24 2.50
CA MET A 1 -5.67 -62.95 3.24
C MET A 1 -5.25 -61.83 2.30
N PRO A 2 -6.19 -61.01 1.80
CA PRO A 2 -5.89 -59.91 0.88
C PRO A 2 -5.86 -58.57 1.61
N ARG A 3 -4.97 -57.65 1.25
CA ARG A 3 -5.00 -56.25 1.67
C ARG A 3 -5.13 -55.34 0.44
N THR A 4 -6.39 -55.04 0.14
CA THR A 4 -6.98 -53.78 -0.36
C THR A 4 -6.10 -52.76 -1.09
N SER A 5 -6.47 -52.56 -2.36
CA SER A 5 -6.25 -51.40 -3.22
C SER A 5 -6.99 -50.15 -2.72
N PHE A 6 -6.38 -48.98 -2.86
CA PHE A 6 -7.08 -47.69 -2.92
C PHE A 6 -6.53 -46.87 -4.09
N GLU A 7 -7.35 -46.75 -5.13
CA GLU A 7 -7.26 -45.71 -6.16
C GLU A 7 -7.52 -44.35 -5.50
N ILE A 8 -6.69 -43.35 -5.81
CA ILE A 8 -6.96 -41.95 -5.48
C ILE A 8 -7.34 -41.25 -6.78
N ASN A 9 -8.59 -40.76 -6.79
CA ASN A 9 -9.18 -39.95 -7.84
C ASN A 9 -8.34 -38.69 -8.12
N ASN A 10 -8.17 -38.44 -9.42
CA ASN A 10 -7.56 -37.27 -10.02
C ASN A 10 -8.35 -35.99 -9.62
N PRO A 11 -7.75 -34.94 -9.03
CA PRO A 11 -8.39 -33.64 -8.93
C PRO A 11 -8.21 -32.87 -10.24
N LEU A 12 -9.33 -32.31 -10.70
CA LEU A 12 -9.53 -31.58 -11.97
C LEU A 12 -8.38 -30.66 -12.38
N SER A 13 -8.04 -30.67 -13.67
CA SER A 13 -7.01 -29.77 -14.22
C SER A 13 -7.53 -28.34 -14.28
N ILE A 14 -6.67 -27.38 -13.91
CA ILE A 14 -6.91 -25.92 -13.96
C ILE A 14 -7.36 -25.43 -15.35
N ASN A 15 -7.11 -26.19 -16.42
CA ASN A 15 -7.54 -25.86 -17.77
C ASN A 15 -9.06 -25.95 -17.98
N GLU A 16 -9.78 -26.76 -17.19
CA GLU A 16 -11.25 -26.88 -17.30
C GLU A 16 -12.00 -25.76 -16.57
N LEU A 17 -11.34 -25.03 -15.66
CA LEU A 17 -11.92 -23.89 -14.93
C LEU A 17 -11.86 -22.56 -15.69
N LEU A 18 -11.08 -22.49 -16.78
CA LEU A 18 -10.85 -21.26 -17.56
C LEU A 18 -11.56 -21.23 -18.93
N CYS A 19 -12.28 -22.31 -19.30
CA CYS A 19 -12.95 -22.42 -20.61
C CYS A 19 -14.48 -22.45 -20.54
N SER A 20 -15.09 -22.02 -19.43
CA SER A 20 -16.55 -21.87 -19.34
C SER A 20 -16.94 -20.40 -19.12
N GLU A 21 -16.88 -19.60 -20.18
CA GLU A 21 -17.72 -18.40 -20.43
C GLU A 21 -17.14 -17.59 -21.61
N ILE A 22 -17.09 -18.19 -22.79
CA ILE A 22 -17.06 -17.42 -24.05
C ILE A 22 -18.13 -18.03 -24.95
N SER A 23 -19.35 -17.55 -24.78
CA SER A 23 -20.50 -17.81 -25.65
C SER A 23 -20.70 -16.57 -26.52
N ASP A 24 -20.37 -16.71 -27.79
CA ASP A 24 -20.94 -16.08 -28.99
C ASP A 24 -21.75 -14.79 -28.80
N THR A 25 -21.13 -13.65 -29.14
CA THR A 25 -21.61 -12.64 -30.11
C THR A 25 -20.69 -11.41 -30.08
N LEU A 26 -19.86 -11.22 -31.12
CA LEU A 26 -19.13 -9.97 -31.37
C LEU A 26 -19.89 -9.16 -32.44
N PRO A 27 -20.23 -7.89 -32.19
CA PRO A 27 -20.43 -6.91 -33.25
C PRO A 27 -19.24 -5.94 -33.36
N ASP A 28 -18.69 -5.91 -34.57
CA ASP A 28 -17.88 -4.87 -35.22
C ASP A 28 -17.16 -3.82 -34.35
N GLY A 29 -15.84 -3.98 -34.27
CA GLY A 29 -14.93 -2.90 -33.87
C GLY A 29 -13.69 -3.31 -33.08
N ASP A 30 -13.16 -4.53 -33.24
CA ASP A 30 -11.99 -4.95 -32.46
C ASP A 30 -10.66 -4.69 -33.22
N TRP A 31 -9.98 -3.61 -32.84
CA TRP A 31 -8.63 -3.28 -33.29
C TRP A 31 -7.54 -3.71 -32.28
N THR A 32 -7.85 -4.63 -31.35
CA THR A 32 -6.94 -4.96 -30.23
C THR A 32 -6.17 -6.29 -30.33
N THR A 33 -6.43 -7.10 -31.36
CA THR A 33 -5.68 -8.33 -31.64
C THR A 33 -4.41 -8.04 -32.46
N PRO A 34 -3.20 -8.38 -31.98
CA PRO A 34 -2.00 -8.23 -32.79
C PRO A 34 -2.01 -9.26 -33.94
N PRO A 35 -1.65 -8.89 -35.18
CA PRO A 35 -1.66 -9.80 -36.32
C PRO A 35 -0.49 -10.81 -36.33
N PHE A 36 0.27 -10.93 -35.25
CA PHE A 36 1.50 -11.73 -35.21
C PHE A 36 1.37 -12.94 -34.30
N VAL A 37 1.62 -14.12 -34.86
CA VAL A 37 1.73 -15.38 -34.11
C VAL A 37 3.19 -15.51 -33.66
N VAL A 38 3.44 -15.31 -32.36
CA VAL A 38 4.69 -15.73 -31.75
C VAL A 38 4.64 -17.25 -31.62
N ARG A 39 5.66 -17.97 -32.10
CA ARG A 39 5.71 -19.43 -31.87
C ARG A 39 5.77 -19.68 -30.35
N PRO A 40 5.00 -20.63 -29.80
CA PRO A 40 5.08 -20.95 -28.38
C PRO A 40 6.53 -21.19 -27.95
N GLY A 41 7.00 -20.48 -26.93
CA GLY A 41 8.39 -20.57 -26.46
C GLY A 41 9.43 -19.81 -27.29
N SER A 42 9.04 -18.89 -28.19
CA SER A 42 9.99 -18.03 -28.91
C SER A 42 9.91 -16.58 -28.42
N LEU A 43 11.06 -16.01 -28.05
CA LEU A 43 11.13 -14.63 -27.54
C LEU A 43 11.10 -13.55 -28.64
N TYR A 44 11.48 -13.92 -29.86
CA TYR A 44 11.64 -13.00 -30.99
C TYR A 44 10.75 -13.37 -32.17
N LEU A 45 10.30 -12.35 -32.89
CA LEU A 45 9.55 -12.53 -34.13
C LEU A 45 10.49 -12.72 -35.32
N ASP A 46 10.09 -13.58 -36.27
CA ASP A 46 10.80 -13.79 -37.55
C ASP A 46 10.88 -12.51 -38.40
N ARG A 47 9.98 -11.54 -38.16
CA ARG A 47 9.99 -10.20 -38.78
C ARG A 47 9.69 -9.11 -37.73
N PRO A 48 10.42 -7.98 -37.71
CA PRO A 48 10.15 -6.88 -36.77
C PRO A 48 8.76 -6.26 -36.99
N ILE A 49 8.15 -5.75 -35.92
CA ILE A 49 6.85 -5.04 -35.87
C ILE A 49 6.95 -3.63 -36.52
N GLY A 50 7.88 -3.42 -37.46
CA GLY A 50 8.41 -2.12 -37.87
C GLY A 50 7.44 -1.10 -38.49
N GLN A 51 6.13 -1.36 -38.56
CA GLN A 51 5.09 -0.44 -39.02
C GLN A 51 3.78 -0.50 -38.22
N ALA A 52 3.70 -1.27 -37.13
CA ALA A 52 2.43 -1.59 -36.46
C ALA A 52 2.28 -1.04 -35.02
N ILE A 53 3.21 -0.21 -34.54
CA ILE A 53 3.04 0.50 -33.27
C ILE A 53 2.35 1.85 -33.52
N ASP A 54 1.29 2.12 -32.76
CA ASP A 54 0.54 3.35 -32.88
C ASP A 54 1.29 4.55 -32.27
N HIS A 55 0.78 5.76 -32.50
CA HIS A 55 1.37 6.98 -31.96
C HIS A 55 1.55 6.93 -30.43
N ARG A 56 0.59 6.31 -29.72
CA ARG A 56 0.62 6.20 -28.26
C ARG A 56 1.74 5.26 -27.80
N ALA A 57 1.91 4.11 -28.42
CA ALA A 57 3.02 3.22 -28.12
C ALA A 57 4.38 3.90 -28.36
N ALA A 58 4.52 4.67 -29.45
CA ALA A 58 5.71 5.46 -29.69
C ALA A 58 5.95 6.53 -28.60
N GLU A 59 4.90 7.22 -28.16
CA GLU A 59 4.97 8.18 -27.04
C GLU A 59 5.40 7.50 -25.73
N LEU A 60 4.87 6.32 -25.44
CA LEU A 60 5.21 5.55 -24.25
C LEU A 60 6.66 5.06 -24.27
N LEU A 61 7.17 4.61 -25.41
CA LEU A 61 8.59 4.24 -25.56
C LEU A 61 9.52 5.44 -25.40
N LEU A 62 9.13 6.60 -25.93
CA LEU A 62 9.87 7.84 -25.71
C LEU A 62 9.85 8.22 -24.22
N HIS A 63 8.69 8.12 -23.56
CA HIS A 63 8.55 8.37 -22.13
C HIS A 63 9.42 7.43 -21.29
N PHE A 64 9.49 6.14 -21.65
CA PHE A 64 10.43 5.21 -21.03
C PHE A 64 11.86 5.77 -21.09
N LYS A 65 12.32 6.09 -22.30
CA LYS A 65 13.69 6.58 -22.55
C LYS A 65 14.01 7.86 -21.79
N THR A 66 13.10 8.84 -21.80
CA THR A 66 13.41 10.20 -21.31
C THR A 66 13.10 10.40 -19.83
N VAL A 67 12.22 9.59 -19.25
CA VAL A 67 11.74 9.78 -17.87
C VAL A 67 12.07 8.60 -16.96
N ILE A 68 11.89 7.36 -17.41
CA ILE A 68 11.92 6.17 -16.55
C ILE A 68 13.29 5.49 -16.55
N ALA A 69 13.92 5.38 -17.72
CA ALA A 69 15.14 4.64 -17.98
C ALA A 69 16.32 5.16 -17.15
N LYS A 70 16.61 6.46 -17.29
CA LYS A 70 17.79 7.08 -16.69
C LYS A 70 17.93 6.91 -15.16
N PRO A 71 16.88 7.12 -14.34
CA PRO A 71 16.99 7.01 -12.87
C PRO A 71 16.93 5.58 -12.33
N TRP A 72 16.35 4.62 -13.06
CA TRP A 72 16.04 3.30 -12.52
C TRP A 72 16.76 2.14 -13.20
N PHE A 73 17.11 2.31 -14.48
CA PHE A 73 17.64 1.25 -15.33
C PHE A 73 19.05 1.55 -15.86
N GLU A 74 19.41 2.82 -16.07
CA GLU A 74 20.73 3.20 -16.62
C GLU A 74 21.81 3.47 -15.58
N VAL A 75 21.43 3.62 -14.31
CA VAL A 75 22.36 4.02 -13.24
C VAL A 75 23.51 3.04 -13.04
N THR A 76 23.24 1.74 -13.24
CA THR A 76 24.25 0.68 -13.19
C THR A 76 24.77 0.30 -14.58
N ASP A 77 23.99 0.48 -15.64
CA ASP A 77 24.48 0.23 -17.00
C ASP A 77 23.81 1.17 -18.02
N PRO A 78 24.52 2.17 -18.56
CA PRO A 78 23.94 3.15 -19.47
C PRO A 78 23.51 2.55 -20.82
N ASN A 79 23.94 1.32 -21.14
CA ASN A 79 23.58 0.67 -22.39
C ASN A 79 22.22 -0.04 -22.34
N PHE A 80 21.66 -0.28 -21.14
CA PHE A 80 20.43 -1.05 -20.96
C PHE A 80 19.30 -0.54 -21.85
N THR A 81 18.98 0.75 -21.77
CA THR A 81 17.85 1.35 -22.48
C THR A 81 18.00 1.32 -23.98
N ASN A 82 19.20 1.63 -24.49
CA ASN A 82 19.45 1.63 -25.92
C ASN A 82 19.31 0.22 -26.50
N GLU A 83 19.77 -0.79 -25.78
CA GLU A 83 19.65 -2.19 -26.19
C GLU A 83 18.21 -2.70 -26.05
N ALA A 84 17.51 -2.32 -24.97
CA ALA A 84 16.11 -2.65 -24.78
C ALA A 84 15.24 -2.10 -25.91
N LEU A 85 15.41 -0.82 -26.26
CA LEU A 85 14.68 -0.16 -27.35
C LEU A 85 15.08 -0.69 -28.73
N ARG A 86 16.34 -1.11 -28.92
CA ARG A 86 16.80 -1.73 -30.17
C ARG A 86 16.12 -3.07 -30.41
N ARG A 87 15.90 -3.86 -29.36
CA ARG A 87 15.29 -5.20 -29.45
C ARG A 87 13.77 -5.19 -29.41
N ALA A 88 13.15 -4.18 -28.80
CA ALA A 88 11.70 -4.09 -28.61
C ALA A 88 10.87 -4.35 -29.90
N PRO A 89 11.20 -3.79 -31.08
CA PRO A 89 10.42 -4.05 -32.29
C PRO A 89 10.39 -5.51 -32.74
N SER A 90 11.37 -6.32 -32.34
CA SER A 90 11.45 -7.75 -32.67
C SER A 90 11.09 -8.65 -31.49
N CYS A 91 10.88 -8.11 -30.29
CA CYS A 91 10.67 -8.87 -29.06
C CYS A 91 9.37 -8.41 -28.39
N PRO A 92 8.24 -9.09 -28.63
CA PRO A 92 6.92 -8.66 -28.14
C PRO A 92 6.85 -8.54 -26.62
N LEU A 93 7.47 -9.47 -25.88
CA LEU A 93 7.50 -9.42 -24.42
C LEU A 93 8.24 -8.16 -23.92
N LEU A 94 9.36 -7.81 -24.56
CA LEU A 94 10.11 -6.61 -24.22
C LEU A 94 9.37 -5.34 -24.61
N LEU A 95 8.72 -5.32 -25.78
CA LEU A 95 7.88 -4.20 -26.19
C LEU A 95 6.75 -3.97 -25.19
N TYR A 96 5.96 -5.00 -24.88
CA TYR A 96 4.82 -4.86 -23.98
C TYR A 96 5.24 -4.54 -22.54
N SER A 97 6.37 -5.06 -22.06
CA SER A 97 6.87 -4.69 -20.72
C SER A 97 7.27 -3.22 -20.63
N LEU A 98 7.94 -2.68 -21.65
CA LEU A 98 8.27 -1.26 -21.77
C LEU A 98 7.02 -0.38 -21.83
N LEU A 99 5.99 -0.82 -22.58
CA LEU A 99 4.72 -0.10 -22.69
C LEU A 99 3.93 -0.14 -21.37
N ALA A 100 3.81 -1.31 -20.75
CA ALA A 100 3.11 -1.51 -19.48
C ALA A 100 3.67 -0.61 -18.38
N VAL A 101 5.00 -0.62 -18.20
CA VAL A 101 5.66 0.19 -17.17
C VAL A 101 5.52 1.69 -17.45
N SER A 102 5.61 2.09 -18.71
CA SER A 102 5.50 3.50 -19.10
C SER A 102 4.08 4.03 -18.95
N SER A 103 3.10 3.22 -19.30
CA SER A 103 1.68 3.54 -19.16
C SER A 103 1.29 3.62 -17.68
N SER A 104 1.71 2.63 -16.89
CA SER A 104 1.50 2.64 -15.44
C SER A 104 2.17 3.86 -14.78
N HIS A 105 3.40 4.19 -15.17
CA HIS A 105 4.05 5.42 -14.69
C HIS A 105 3.26 6.68 -15.07
N LYS A 106 2.86 6.86 -16.33
CA LYS A 106 2.04 8.02 -16.73
C LYS A 106 0.73 8.10 -15.94
N SER A 107 0.06 6.98 -15.71
CA SER A 107 -1.17 6.94 -14.91
C SER A 107 -1.00 7.48 -13.49
N ARG A 108 0.21 7.40 -12.92
CA ARG A 108 0.51 7.83 -11.54
C ARG A 108 0.89 9.30 -11.44
N PHE A 109 1.52 9.83 -12.47
CA PHE A 109 2.19 11.13 -12.42
C PHE A 109 1.54 12.19 -13.33
N LEU A 110 0.46 11.84 -14.04
CA LEU A 110 -0.37 12.82 -14.76
C LEU A 110 -1.36 13.50 -13.82
N HIS A 111 -1.52 14.81 -14.00
CA HIS A 111 -2.45 15.63 -13.21
C HIS A 111 -3.92 15.46 -13.64
N ASP A 112 -4.16 15.13 -14.91
CA ASP A 112 -5.51 14.92 -15.43
C ASP A 112 -6.01 13.52 -15.06
N PRO A 113 -7.05 13.39 -14.20
CA PRO A 113 -7.51 12.10 -13.70
C PRO A 113 -8.18 11.24 -14.78
N VAL A 114 -8.73 11.83 -15.85
CA VAL A 114 -9.38 11.10 -16.94
C VAL A 114 -8.30 10.45 -17.80
N ILE A 115 -7.29 11.23 -18.20
CA ILE A 115 -6.15 10.75 -18.99
C ILE A 115 -5.33 9.74 -18.18
N ALA A 116 -5.13 9.99 -16.88
CA ALA A 116 -4.46 9.07 -15.97
C ALA A 116 -5.16 7.70 -15.90
N ARG A 117 -6.49 7.69 -15.81
CA ARG A 117 -7.28 6.44 -15.81
C ARG A 117 -7.16 5.68 -17.13
N ASP A 118 -7.16 6.37 -18.26
CA ASP A 118 -6.94 5.74 -19.56
C ASP A 118 -5.56 5.07 -19.63
N TYR A 119 -4.50 5.74 -19.18
CA TYR A 119 -3.16 5.14 -19.10
C TYR A 119 -3.08 3.99 -18.09
N ALA A 120 -3.87 4.00 -17.01
CA ALA A 120 -3.94 2.86 -16.09
C ALA A 120 -4.50 1.63 -16.81
N ARG A 121 -5.62 1.77 -17.53
CA ARG A 121 -6.23 0.69 -18.32
C ARG A 121 -5.25 0.12 -19.35
N TYR A 122 -4.56 1.00 -20.11
CA TYR A 122 -3.56 0.54 -21.07
C TYR A 122 -2.37 -0.18 -20.40
N GLY A 123 -1.98 0.25 -19.20
CA GLY A 123 -0.93 -0.43 -18.42
C GLY A 123 -1.30 -1.87 -18.09
N GLU A 124 -2.54 -2.08 -17.64
CA GLU A 124 -3.10 -3.40 -17.34
C GLU A 124 -3.20 -4.27 -18.59
N GLU A 125 -3.74 -3.75 -19.69
CA GLU A 125 -3.84 -4.46 -20.97
C GLU A 125 -2.47 -4.94 -21.48
N TYR A 126 -1.44 -4.11 -21.40
CA TYR A 126 -0.08 -4.50 -21.81
C TYR A 126 0.55 -5.51 -20.83
N HIS A 127 0.26 -5.40 -19.53
CA HIS A 127 0.74 -6.35 -18.52
C HIS A 127 0.12 -7.74 -18.70
N GLU A 128 -1.18 -7.83 -18.99
CA GLU A 128 -1.85 -9.10 -19.33
C GLU A 128 -1.23 -9.77 -20.55
N LYS A 129 -0.91 -8.99 -21.59
CA LYS A 129 -0.17 -9.47 -22.77
C LYS A 129 1.23 -9.98 -22.41
N CYS A 130 1.90 -9.38 -21.43
CA CYS A 130 3.18 -9.90 -20.94
C CYS A 130 3.02 -11.24 -20.25
N ILE A 131 1.99 -11.39 -19.41
CA ILE A 131 1.73 -12.64 -18.66
C ILE A 131 1.46 -13.80 -19.63
N SER A 132 0.64 -13.58 -20.67
CA SER A 132 0.32 -14.63 -21.64
C SER A 132 1.55 -15.09 -22.45
N LEU A 133 2.49 -14.17 -22.73
CA LEU A 133 3.75 -14.48 -23.41
C LEU A 133 4.79 -15.13 -22.47
N LEU A 134 4.84 -14.73 -21.20
CA LEU A 134 5.80 -15.26 -20.21
C LEU A 134 5.56 -16.73 -19.86
N LEU A 135 4.30 -17.13 -19.73
CA LEU A 135 3.93 -18.46 -19.24
C LEU A 135 4.56 -19.63 -20.04
N PRO A 136 4.50 -19.66 -21.39
CA PRO A 136 5.16 -20.71 -22.16
C PRO A 136 6.70 -20.60 -22.13
N MET A 137 7.27 -19.41 -21.97
CA MET A 137 8.72 -19.19 -21.97
C MET A 137 9.42 -19.64 -20.69
N LEU A 138 8.70 -19.71 -19.57
CA LEU A 138 9.25 -20.23 -18.30
C LEU A 138 9.66 -21.71 -18.36
N ASN A 139 9.09 -22.47 -19.30
CA ASN A 139 9.40 -23.87 -19.50
C ASN A 139 10.38 -24.12 -20.66
N ASP A 140 10.90 -23.06 -21.29
CA ASP A 140 11.84 -23.14 -22.41
C ASP A 140 13.23 -22.65 -22.00
N ASN A 141 14.22 -23.55 -22.03
CA ASN A 141 15.56 -23.30 -21.51
C ASN A 141 16.36 -22.27 -22.35
N GLU A 142 16.07 -22.14 -23.64
CA GLU A 142 16.73 -21.16 -24.51
C GLU A 142 16.15 -19.75 -24.26
N SER A 143 14.83 -19.62 -24.23
CA SER A 143 14.17 -18.33 -23.99
C SER A 143 14.46 -17.78 -22.60
N ILE A 144 14.44 -18.62 -21.56
CA ILE A 144 14.62 -18.16 -20.18
C ILE A 144 16.05 -17.65 -19.90
N THR A 145 17.05 -18.07 -20.68
CA THR A 145 18.46 -17.62 -20.55
C THR A 145 18.81 -16.43 -21.44
N ASP A 146 17.89 -16.00 -22.32
CA ASP A 146 18.11 -14.82 -23.15
C ASP A 146 18.13 -13.56 -22.27
N GLY A 147 19.05 -12.63 -22.57
CA GLY A 147 19.18 -11.37 -21.82
C GLY A 147 17.91 -10.51 -21.88
N ALA A 148 17.11 -10.61 -22.95
CA ALA A 148 15.84 -9.91 -23.03
C ALA A 148 14.78 -10.50 -22.08
N PHE A 149 14.79 -11.80 -21.80
CA PHE A 149 13.89 -12.37 -20.79
C PHE A 149 14.18 -11.80 -19.40
N LEU A 150 15.45 -11.78 -19.00
CA LEU A 150 15.88 -11.18 -17.73
C LEU A 150 15.54 -9.68 -17.67
N ALA A 151 15.74 -8.95 -18.76
CA ALA A 151 15.35 -7.54 -18.85
C ALA A 151 13.83 -7.33 -18.71
N CYS A 152 13.01 -8.18 -19.33
CA CYS A 152 11.56 -8.12 -19.19
C CYS A 152 11.12 -8.38 -17.74
N SER A 153 11.70 -9.40 -17.10
CA SER A 153 11.45 -9.69 -15.69
C SER A 153 11.78 -8.49 -14.78
N THR A 154 12.90 -7.81 -14.99
CA THR A 154 13.28 -6.64 -14.16
C THR A 154 12.37 -5.42 -14.42
N ILE A 155 11.94 -5.20 -15.68
CA ILE A 155 10.98 -4.15 -16.04
C ILE A 155 9.60 -4.43 -15.44
N LEU A 156 9.10 -5.66 -15.56
CA LEU A 156 7.80 -6.05 -15.02
C LEU A 156 7.79 -6.11 -13.50
N ARG A 157 8.95 -6.38 -12.88
CA ARG A 157 9.13 -6.20 -11.45
C ARG A 157 8.93 -4.73 -11.04
N TRP A 158 9.47 -3.79 -11.80
CA TRP A 158 9.21 -2.36 -11.56
C TRP A 158 7.72 -2.00 -11.75
N TYR A 159 7.04 -2.61 -12.72
CA TYR A 159 5.59 -2.47 -12.88
C TYR A 159 4.82 -2.95 -11.64
N GLU A 160 5.19 -4.09 -11.05
CA GLU A 160 4.60 -4.58 -9.79
C GLU A 160 4.81 -3.59 -8.66
N GLU A 161 6.02 -3.07 -8.49
CA GLU A 161 6.36 -2.10 -7.44
C GLU A 161 5.55 -0.80 -7.60
N LEU A 162 5.35 -0.33 -8.84
CA LEU A 162 4.47 0.82 -9.14
C LEU A 162 2.98 0.52 -8.89
N SER A 163 2.58 -0.74 -8.90
CA SER A 163 1.18 -1.19 -8.80
C SER A 163 0.83 -1.75 -7.41
N ALA A 164 1.82 -2.09 -6.59
CA ALA A 164 1.66 -2.62 -5.23
C ALA A 164 0.82 -1.71 -4.31
N PRO A 165 0.92 -0.36 -4.39
CA PRO A 165 0.05 0.52 -3.61
C PRO A 165 -1.45 0.38 -3.94
N ILE A 166 -1.82 -0.14 -5.11
CA ILE A 166 -3.22 -0.39 -5.49
C ILE A 166 -3.70 -1.75 -4.99
N HIS A 167 -2.90 -2.78 -5.23
CA HIS A 167 -3.25 -4.16 -4.93
C HIS A 167 -3.14 -4.49 -3.44
N GLY A 168 -2.55 -3.58 -2.65
CA GLY A 168 -2.35 -3.74 -1.21
C GLY A 168 -1.29 -4.79 -0.84
N ARG A 169 -0.61 -5.36 -1.83
CA ARG A 169 0.42 -6.38 -1.66
C ARG A 169 1.44 -6.32 -2.79
N ASP A 170 2.68 -6.63 -2.46
CA ASP A 170 3.76 -6.82 -3.41
C ASP A 170 4.12 -8.31 -3.45
N ASP A 171 3.67 -9.00 -4.50
CA ASP A 171 3.80 -10.46 -4.61
C ASP A 171 5.14 -10.91 -5.19
N ALA A 172 5.96 -9.99 -5.71
CA ALA A 172 7.24 -10.29 -6.35
C ALA A 172 7.22 -11.44 -7.35
N ARG A 173 6.13 -11.58 -8.12
CA ARG A 173 5.94 -12.71 -9.04
C ARG A 173 6.93 -12.63 -10.19
N HIS A 174 7.10 -11.44 -10.76
CA HIS A 174 8.06 -11.24 -11.85
C HIS A 174 9.52 -11.36 -11.41
N LEU A 175 9.81 -11.15 -10.12
CA LEU A 175 11.14 -11.41 -9.55
C LEU A 175 11.49 -12.91 -9.57
N LEU A 176 10.49 -13.80 -9.39
CA LEU A 176 10.67 -15.25 -9.52
C LEU A 176 11.14 -15.67 -10.92
N GLY A 177 10.61 -15.02 -11.97
CA GLY A 177 11.09 -15.22 -13.35
C GLY A 177 12.56 -14.84 -13.52
N GLY A 178 12.99 -13.75 -12.89
CA GLY A 178 14.39 -13.32 -12.89
C GLY A 178 15.30 -14.34 -12.19
N TYR A 179 14.87 -14.85 -11.03
CA TYR A 179 15.59 -15.92 -10.34
C TYR A 179 15.73 -17.18 -11.19
N ALA A 180 14.66 -17.59 -11.87
CA ALA A 180 14.70 -18.75 -12.76
C ALA A 180 15.69 -18.55 -13.91
N SER A 181 15.69 -17.38 -14.54
CA SER A 181 16.63 -16.98 -15.60
C SER A 181 18.09 -17.01 -15.14
N VAL A 182 18.38 -16.43 -13.96
CA VAL A 182 19.72 -16.42 -13.38
C VAL A 182 20.18 -17.82 -13.00
N ALA A 183 19.31 -18.62 -12.37
CA ALA A 183 19.61 -19.98 -11.98
C ALA A 183 19.88 -20.89 -13.20
N GLU A 184 19.10 -20.74 -14.27
CA GLU A 184 19.33 -21.46 -15.53
C GLU A 184 20.66 -21.06 -16.17
N SER A 185 20.95 -19.76 -16.22
CA SER A 185 22.21 -19.24 -16.76
C SER A 185 23.43 -19.78 -16.01
N PHE A 186 23.32 -19.93 -14.68
CA PHE A 186 24.35 -20.57 -13.86
C PHE A 186 24.47 -22.08 -14.08
N ARG A 187 23.38 -22.77 -14.43
CA ARG A 187 23.43 -24.21 -14.73
C ARG A 187 24.11 -24.48 -16.06
N GLN A 188 23.91 -23.59 -17.02
CA GLN A 188 24.49 -23.66 -18.36
C GLN A 188 25.87 -22.98 -18.48
N ASP A 189 26.39 -22.40 -17.38
CA ASP A 189 27.67 -21.68 -17.34
C ASP A 189 27.79 -20.57 -18.39
N LEU A 190 26.69 -19.82 -18.60
CA LEU A 190 26.63 -18.78 -19.62
C LEU A 190 27.37 -17.52 -19.17
N PRO A 191 28.10 -16.84 -20.08
CA PRO A 191 28.79 -15.60 -19.74
C PRO A 191 27.81 -14.45 -19.51
N TRP A 192 28.15 -13.57 -18.57
CA TRP A 192 27.44 -12.34 -18.28
C TRP A 192 28.00 -11.20 -19.12
N GLU A 193 27.47 -11.02 -20.33
CA GLU A 193 27.91 -9.99 -21.27
C GLU A 193 26.75 -9.22 -21.88
N GLY A 194 27.05 -8.06 -22.47
CA GLY A 194 26.11 -7.22 -23.20
C GLY A 194 24.81 -6.95 -22.44
N PHE A 195 23.67 -7.18 -23.11
CA PHE A 195 22.35 -6.89 -22.55
C PHE A 195 22.03 -7.71 -21.30
N ARG A 196 22.46 -8.98 -21.28
CA ARG A 196 22.23 -9.88 -20.14
C ARG A 196 22.92 -9.35 -18.88
N ARG A 197 24.15 -8.86 -19.01
CA ARG A 197 24.89 -8.24 -17.91
C ARG A 197 24.22 -6.95 -17.42
N ALA A 198 23.74 -6.12 -18.33
CA ALA A 198 23.02 -4.90 -17.96
C ALA A 198 21.74 -5.23 -17.15
N ALA A 199 20.95 -6.21 -17.61
CA ALA A 199 19.75 -6.67 -16.90
C ALA A 199 20.08 -7.32 -15.53
N LEU A 200 21.17 -8.07 -15.45
CA LEU A 200 21.64 -8.69 -14.19
C LEU A 200 21.90 -7.65 -13.10
N TRP A 201 22.49 -6.50 -13.41
CA TRP A 201 22.75 -5.47 -12.40
C TRP A 201 21.47 -4.90 -11.79
N ILE A 202 20.43 -4.73 -12.60
CA ILE A 202 19.11 -4.30 -12.14
C ILE A 202 18.47 -5.41 -11.30
N HIS A 203 18.55 -6.66 -11.76
CA HIS A 203 18.03 -7.82 -11.02
C HIS A 203 18.70 -7.99 -9.65
N LEU A 204 20.03 -7.88 -9.59
CA LEU A 204 20.79 -8.00 -8.34
C LEU A 204 20.35 -6.94 -7.33
N ARG A 205 20.16 -5.69 -7.77
CA ARG A 205 19.63 -4.61 -6.92
C ARG A 205 18.23 -4.96 -6.37
N GLN A 206 17.34 -5.47 -7.21
CA GLN A 206 16.00 -5.88 -6.80
C GLN A 206 16.03 -7.07 -5.83
N ASP A 207 16.93 -8.03 -6.03
CA ASP A 207 17.11 -9.17 -5.14
C ASP A 207 17.64 -8.76 -3.76
N ILE A 208 18.66 -7.90 -3.70
CA ILE A 208 19.20 -7.38 -2.43
C ILE A 208 18.10 -6.67 -1.64
N PHE A 209 17.36 -5.77 -2.28
CA PHE A 209 16.26 -5.07 -1.62
C PHE A 209 15.18 -6.05 -1.12
N ASN A 210 14.75 -6.98 -1.98
CA ASN A 210 13.76 -7.99 -1.60
C ASN A 210 14.28 -8.93 -0.50
N ALA A 211 15.57 -9.22 -0.46
CA ALA A 211 16.21 -10.04 0.56
C ALA A 211 16.14 -9.36 1.94
N VAL A 212 16.42 -8.05 2.00
CA VAL A 212 16.34 -7.26 3.24
C VAL A 212 14.90 -7.17 3.74
N ILE A 213 13.94 -6.83 2.87
CA ILE A 213 12.52 -6.72 3.26
C ILE A 213 11.98 -8.04 3.84
N ASN A 214 12.44 -9.17 3.31
CA ASN A 214 12.01 -10.51 3.75
C ASN A 214 12.98 -11.17 4.74
N GLN A 215 14.00 -10.44 5.24
CA GLN A 215 15.02 -10.92 6.18
C GLN A 215 15.62 -12.29 5.78
N ARG A 216 16.03 -12.41 4.51
CA ARG A 216 16.65 -13.62 3.96
C ARG A 216 17.95 -13.28 3.24
N VAL A 217 18.76 -14.29 2.92
CA VAL A 217 19.90 -14.13 2.03
C VAL A 217 19.46 -13.78 0.59
N PRO A 218 20.26 -13.01 -0.17
CA PRO A 218 20.04 -12.83 -1.61
C PRO A 218 20.06 -14.18 -2.32
N ARG A 219 19.19 -14.38 -3.31
CA ARG A 219 19.17 -15.65 -4.08
C ARG A 219 20.21 -15.68 -5.18
N THR A 220 20.59 -14.50 -5.67
CA THR A 220 21.65 -14.31 -6.66
C THR A 220 23.00 -14.45 -5.98
N ASN A 221 23.68 -15.56 -6.27
CA ASN A 221 25.01 -15.79 -5.73
C ASN A 221 26.04 -14.90 -6.46
N VAL A 222 26.44 -13.80 -5.82
CA VAL A 222 27.40 -12.84 -6.38
C VAL A 222 28.80 -13.43 -6.60
N ASN A 223 29.16 -14.52 -5.92
CA ASN A 223 30.47 -15.19 -6.07
C ASN A 223 30.59 -15.93 -7.41
N ARG A 224 29.46 -16.28 -8.04
CA ARG A 224 29.43 -16.98 -9.33
C ARG A 224 29.37 -16.04 -10.53
N LEU A 225 29.28 -14.73 -10.33
CA LEU A 225 29.05 -13.77 -11.42
C LEU A 225 30.32 -13.30 -12.15
N GLY A 226 31.52 -13.66 -11.67
CA GLY A 226 32.78 -13.25 -12.30
C GLY A 226 33.00 -11.73 -12.30
N ILE A 227 32.46 -11.04 -11.29
CA ILE A 227 32.48 -9.58 -11.19
C ILE A 227 33.85 -9.12 -10.65
N ASP A 228 34.35 -8.00 -11.18
CA ASP A 228 35.52 -7.31 -10.63
C ASP A 228 35.22 -6.78 -9.21
N ARG A 229 35.92 -7.34 -8.22
CA ARG A 229 35.89 -6.95 -6.81
C ARG A 229 37.16 -6.24 -6.35
N SER A 230 38.05 -5.90 -7.27
CA SER A 230 39.30 -5.23 -6.93
C SER A 230 39.06 -3.79 -6.51
N CYS A 231 40.07 -3.17 -5.89
CA CYS A 231 40.11 -1.72 -5.70
C CYS A 231 40.92 -1.01 -6.80
N SER A 232 41.13 -1.67 -7.95
CA SER A 232 41.91 -1.09 -9.04
C SER A 232 41.23 0.15 -9.63
N PRO A 233 41.96 1.16 -10.13
CA PRO A 233 41.36 2.33 -10.76
C PRO A 233 40.40 1.95 -11.89
N ALA A 234 39.19 2.52 -11.86
CA ALA A 234 38.10 2.24 -12.79
C ALA A 234 37.11 3.40 -12.81
N ASP A 235 36.17 3.40 -13.76
CA ASP A 235 35.11 4.42 -13.84
C ASP A 235 34.09 4.32 -12.68
N GLU A 236 33.29 5.36 -12.50
CA GLU A 236 32.32 5.47 -11.42
C GLU A 236 31.26 4.37 -11.45
N THR A 237 30.92 3.86 -12.63
CA THR A 237 29.93 2.79 -12.81
C THR A 237 30.47 1.47 -12.30
N ILE A 238 31.76 1.19 -12.51
CA ILE A 238 32.45 0.02 -11.96
C ILE A 238 32.54 0.14 -10.43
N TRP A 239 32.88 1.31 -9.90
CA TRP A 239 32.90 1.54 -8.44
C TRP A 239 31.53 1.36 -7.78
N ALA A 240 30.47 1.84 -8.43
CA ALA A 240 29.07 1.59 -8.05
C ALA A 240 28.71 0.10 -8.03
N LYS A 241 29.14 -0.67 -9.05
CA LYS A 241 28.95 -2.12 -9.12
C LYS A 241 29.70 -2.87 -8.02
N ARG A 242 30.93 -2.45 -7.70
CA ARG A 242 31.76 -3.06 -6.65
C ARG A 242 31.09 -2.97 -5.28
N VAL A 243 30.55 -1.80 -4.93
CA VAL A 243 29.86 -1.65 -3.64
C VAL A 243 28.50 -2.36 -3.60
N LEU A 244 27.77 -2.42 -4.72
CA LEU A 244 26.54 -3.23 -4.80
C LEU A 244 26.84 -4.72 -4.53
N CYS A 245 27.96 -5.25 -5.02
CA CYS A 245 28.39 -6.60 -4.69
C CYS A 245 28.78 -6.75 -3.23
N LEU A 246 29.54 -5.78 -2.68
CA LEU A 246 29.93 -5.78 -1.28
C LEU A 246 28.69 -5.73 -0.36
N GLU A 247 27.68 -4.95 -0.71
CA GLU A 247 26.39 -4.92 -0.01
C GLU A 247 25.67 -6.28 -0.06
N ALA A 248 25.66 -6.97 -1.20
CA ALA A 248 25.07 -8.30 -1.29
C ALA A 248 25.74 -9.28 -0.30
N GLU A 249 27.07 -9.21 -0.17
CA GLU A 249 27.85 -10.01 0.78
C GLU A 249 27.54 -9.62 2.24
N VAL A 250 27.37 -8.31 2.51
CA VAL A 250 26.91 -7.83 3.83
C VAL A 250 25.52 -8.35 4.16
N VAL A 251 24.57 -8.31 3.23
CA VAL A 251 23.21 -8.84 3.43
C VAL A 251 23.23 -10.36 3.62
N GLU A 252 24.11 -11.08 2.91
CA GLU A 252 24.35 -12.51 3.13
C GLU A 252 24.89 -12.78 4.55
N TYR A 253 25.82 -11.97 5.04
CA TYR A 253 26.28 -12.03 6.44
C TYR A 253 25.15 -11.77 7.44
N CYS A 254 24.33 -10.73 7.22
CA CYS A 254 23.27 -10.32 8.15
C CYS A 254 22.16 -11.37 8.34
N PHE A 255 21.80 -12.10 7.27
CA PHE A 255 20.65 -13.02 7.26
C PHE A 255 21.04 -14.50 7.01
N GLY A 256 22.33 -14.82 7.02
CA GLY A 256 22.83 -16.19 6.90
C GLY A 256 22.36 -17.10 8.05
N GLN A 257 22.18 -18.39 7.76
CA GLN A 257 21.69 -19.40 8.71
C GLN A 257 22.73 -19.72 9.82
N GLU A 258 24.02 -19.53 9.55
CA GLU A 258 25.10 -19.79 10.50
C GLU A 258 25.55 -18.49 11.17
N ARG A 259 25.89 -18.56 12.47
CA ARG A 259 26.57 -17.43 13.13
C ARG A 259 27.93 -17.24 12.47
N SER A 260 28.00 -16.27 11.56
CA SER A 260 29.26 -15.88 10.95
C SER A 260 30.24 -15.43 12.03
N PRO A 261 31.50 -15.90 12.00
CA PRO A 261 32.52 -15.48 12.96
C PRO A 261 32.72 -13.97 12.94
N ILE A 262 33.15 -13.39 14.07
CA ILE A 262 33.57 -11.97 14.17
C ILE A 262 34.57 -11.60 13.07
N GLN A 263 35.45 -12.54 12.71
CA GLN A 263 36.42 -12.38 11.63
C GLN A 263 35.76 -12.06 10.26
N HIS A 264 34.55 -12.56 10.01
CA HIS A 264 33.81 -12.24 8.77
C HIS A 264 33.30 -10.80 8.81
N TYR A 265 32.81 -10.34 9.97
CA TYR A 265 32.42 -8.95 10.17
C TYR A 265 33.62 -8.00 9.94
N GLU A 266 34.75 -8.27 10.60
CA GLU A 266 35.99 -7.49 10.47
C GLU A 266 36.49 -7.45 9.01
N ALA A 267 36.37 -8.56 8.27
CA ALA A 267 36.75 -8.62 6.87
C ALA A 267 35.84 -7.77 5.95
N LEU A 268 34.53 -7.75 6.20
CA LEU A 268 33.58 -6.93 5.47
C LEU A 268 33.76 -5.44 5.79
N GLU A 269 34.00 -5.12 7.06
CA GLU A 269 34.29 -3.75 7.52
C GLU A 269 35.56 -3.20 6.84
N ALA A 270 36.66 -3.96 6.86
CA ALA A 270 37.90 -3.58 6.19
C ALA A 270 37.71 -3.32 4.69
N ARG A 271 36.86 -4.11 4.01
CA ARG A 271 36.54 -3.90 2.59
C ARG A 271 35.69 -2.67 2.33
N LEU A 272 34.75 -2.34 3.22
CA LEU A 272 33.98 -1.09 3.16
C LEU A 272 34.92 0.12 3.35
N GLU A 273 35.85 0.04 4.31
CA GLU A 273 36.86 1.06 4.54
C GLU A 273 37.79 1.25 3.33
N ASP A 274 38.24 0.14 2.73
CA ASP A 274 39.06 0.18 1.53
C ASP A 274 38.30 0.82 0.36
N TRP A 275 37.03 0.45 0.18
CA TRP A 275 36.19 1.05 -0.87
C TRP A 275 36.09 2.56 -0.69
N VAL A 276 35.80 3.05 0.53
CA VAL A 276 35.65 4.49 0.77
C VAL A 276 36.97 5.25 0.60
N ARG A 277 38.09 4.61 0.90
CA ARG A 277 39.44 5.19 0.78
C ARG A 277 39.91 5.28 -0.67
N GLN A 278 39.57 4.29 -1.49
CA GLN A 278 40.11 4.12 -2.83
C GLN A 278 39.16 4.60 -3.94
N LYS A 279 37.88 4.88 -3.63
CA LYS A 279 36.91 5.42 -4.60
C LYS A 279 37.45 6.68 -5.31
N PRO A 280 37.07 6.91 -6.59
CA PRO A 280 37.49 8.07 -7.35
C PRO A 280 37.10 9.40 -6.69
N GLN A 281 37.87 10.46 -6.97
CA GLN A 281 37.60 11.81 -6.47
C GLN A 281 36.24 12.37 -6.92
N THR A 282 35.64 11.83 -7.99
CA THR A 282 34.29 12.20 -8.44
C THR A 282 33.18 11.87 -7.43
N PHE A 283 33.45 10.99 -6.46
CA PHE A 283 32.57 10.73 -5.32
C PHE A 283 32.67 11.79 -4.22
N THR A 284 33.61 12.75 -4.33
CA THR A 284 33.71 13.86 -3.37
C THR A 284 32.49 14.77 -3.51
N PRO A 285 31.79 15.09 -2.40
CA PRO A 285 30.63 15.96 -2.46
C PRO A 285 30.98 17.36 -2.96
N VAL A 286 30.17 17.90 -3.87
CA VAL A 286 30.21 19.32 -4.26
C VAL A 286 29.51 20.22 -3.24
N PHE A 287 28.61 19.63 -2.45
CA PHE A 287 27.95 20.28 -1.34
C PHE A 287 27.80 19.28 -0.20
N TYR A 288 28.08 19.73 1.01
CA TYR A 288 27.86 19.00 2.24
C TYR A 288 27.22 19.94 3.26
N GLN A 289 26.10 19.52 3.82
CA GLN A 289 25.47 20.20 4.96
C GLN A 289 25.34 19.19 6.09
N GLU A 290 25.85 19.53 7.26
CA GLU A 290 25.64 18.70 8.43
C GLU A 290 24.17 18.76 8.89
N ARG A 291 23.73 17.73 9.61
CA ARG A 291 22.41 17.71 10.23
C ARG A 291 22.22 18.96 11.10
N ASP A 292 21.21 19.77 10.77
CA ASP A 292 20.82 20.95 11.54
C ASP A 292 19.29 21.00 11.73
N PRO A 293 18.77 20.41 12.82
CA PRO A 293 17.34 20.39 13.10
C PRO A 293 16.74 21.79 13.30
N SER A 294 17.56 22.80 13.65
CA SER A 294 17.09 24.17 13.83
C SER A 294 16.71 24.85 12.51
N GLN A 295 17.32 24.39 11.41
CA GLN A 295 17.06 24.85 10.04
C GLN A 295 16.16 23.88 9.26
N GLY A 296 15.58 22.87 9.93
CA GLY A 296 14.75 21.85 9.30
C GLY A 296 15.54 20.76 8.56
N VAL A 297 16.86 20.71 8.71
CA VAL A 297 17.75 19.70 8.11
C VAL A 297 17.88 18.52 9.06
N LEU A 298 17.05 17.50 8.84
CA LEU A 298 16.91 16.36 9.76
C LEU A 298 18.03 15.33 9.64
N LEU A 299 18.70 15.28 8.48
CA LEU A 299 19.83 14.40 8.16
C LEU A 299 20.92 15.19 7.42
N PRO A 300 22.19 14.75 7.42
CA PRO A 300 23.26 15.44 6.69
C PRO A 300 23.02 15.41 5.18
N THR A 301 23.07 16.53 4.48
CA THR A 301 22.91 16.58 3.02
C THR A 301 24.25 16.38 2.31
N VAL A 302 24.35 15.40 1.42
CA VAL A 302 25.51 15.12 0.56
C VAL A 302 25.12 15.27 -0.90
N SER A 303 25.77 16.15 -1.66
CA SER A 303 25.52 16.28 -3.10
C SER A 303 26.73 15.93 -3.94
N VAL A 304 26.52 15.07 -4.94
CA VAL A 304 27.48 14.70 -5.98
C VAL A 304 26.87 14.90 -7.37
N LEU A 305 27.71 14.99 -8.40
CA LEU A 305 27.28 15.41 -9.74
C LEU A 305 26.87 14.25 -10.66
N LEU A 306 27.33 13.02 -10.39
CA LEU A 306 27.11 11.86 -11.25
C LEU A 306 26.13 10.88 -10.61
N ASP A 307 25.17 10.39 -11.40
CA ASP A 307 24.13 9.45 -10.92
C ASP A 307 24.76 8.12 -10.41
N SER A 308 25.85 7.65 -11.02
CA SER A 308 26.62 6.48 -10.55
C SER A 308 27.29 6.71 -9.20
N CYS A 309 27.76 7.93 -8.91
CA CYS A 309 28.31 8.28 -7.60
C CYS A 309 27.24 8.30 -6.51
N VAL A 310 26.05 8.83 -6.83
CA VAL A 310 24.89 8.80 -5.92
C VAL A 310 24.58 7.36 -5.57
N PHE A 311 24.42 6.52 -6.60
CA PHE A 311 24.14 5.10 -6.43
C PHE A 311 25.20 4.41 -5.56
N GLY A 312 26.48 4.59 -5.89
CA GLY A 312 27.57 3.95 -5.13
C GLY A 312 27.59 4.39 -3.66
N LEU A 313 27.46 5.69 -3.37
CA LEU A 313 27.37 6.16 -1.99
C LEU A 313 26.12 5.63 -1.29
N SER A 314 25.00 5.52 -2.01
CA SER A 314 23.77 4.97 -1.47
C SER A 314 23.97 3.54 -0.97
N HIS A 315 24.43 2.66 -1.86
CA HIS A 315 24.67 1.27 -1.50
C HIS A 315 25.77 1.10 -0.44
N TYR A 316 26.76 2.01 -0.41
CA TYR A 316 27.77 2.07 0.66
C TYR A 316 27.15 2.34 2.04
N TYR A 317 26.39 3.43 2.20
CA TYR A 317 25.81 3.77 3.50
C TYR A 317 24.73 2.76 3.93
N PHE A 318 24.01 2.18 2.97
CA PHE A 318 23.10 1.06 3.25
C PHE A 318 23.87 -0.12 3.85
N ALA A 319 24.98 -0.54 3.23
CA ALA A 319 25.82 -1.62 3.72
C ALA A 319 26.38 -1.31 5.13
N MET A 320 26.84 -0.08 5.37
CA MET A 320 27.30 0.34 6.71
C MET A 320 26.19 0.24 7.76
N LEU A 321 24.96 0.63 7.42
CA LEU A 321 23.84 0.54 8.35
C LEU A 321 23.48 -0.92 8.66
N MET A 322 23.52 -1.80 7.66
CA MET A 322 23.32 -3.23 7.87
C MET A 322 24.40 -3.82 8.77
N MET A 323 25.68 -3.45 8.57
CA MET A 323 26.78 -3.86 9.45
C MET A 323 26.56 -3.37 10.89
N LEU A 324 26.21 -2.10 11.08
CA LEU A 324 25.97 -1.51 12.40
C LEU A 324 24.83 -2.22 13.16
N VAL A 325 23.72 -2.50 12.48
CA VAL A 325 22.56 -3.18 13.09
C VAL A 325 22.86 -4.63 13.46
N HIS A 326 23.78 -5.27 12.73
CA HIS A 326 24.17 -6.67 12.91
C HIS A 326 25.57 -6.84 13.51
N ASP A 327 26.06 -5.84 14.24
CA ASP A 327 27.37 -5.84 14.89
C ASP A 327 27.46 -6.99 15.93
N PRO A 328 28.38 -7.95 15.77
CA PRO A 328 28.54 -9.07 16.69
C PRO A 328 29.14 -8.67 18.05
N HIS A 329 29.76 -7.49 18.15
CA HIS A 329 30.27 -6.93 19.40
C HIS A 329 29.16 -6.30 20.25
N MET A 330 27.97 -6.07 19.67
CA MET A 330 26.86 -5.43 20.36
C MET A 330 26.17 -6.39 21.36
N PRO A 331 26.06 -6.03 22.65
CA PRO A 331 25.32 -6.82 23.62
C PRO A 331 23.83 -6.80 23.26
N LYS A 332 23.18 -7.97 23.13
CA LYS A 332 21.81 -8.07 22.58
C LYS A 332 20.68 -7.71 23.56
N ILE A 333 20.94 -7.72 24.87
CA ILE A 333 19.94 -7.51 25.93
C ILE A 333 20.63 -6.87 27.15
N GLY A 334 19.91 -6.04 27.92
CA GLY A 334 20.36 -5.55 29.23
C GLY A 334 20.70 -4.05 29.27
N THR A 335 21.22 -3.58 30.41
CA THR A 335 21.57 -2.17 30.63
C THR A 335 22.73 -1.70 29.73
N GLN A 336 23.69 -2.59 29.44
CA GLN A 336 24.79 -2.34 28.51
C GLN A 336 24.32 -2.12 27.07
N TYR A 337 23.25 -2.81 26.62
CA TYR A 337 22.61 -2.55 25.33
C TYR A 337 22.01 -1.14 25.27
N LEU A 338 21.34 -0.70 26.35
CA LEU A 338 20.74 0.64 26.43
C LEU A 338 21.79 1.77 26.54
N GLU A 339 22.90 1.53 27.21
CA GLU A 339 24.04 2.45 27.29
C GLU A 339 24.74 2.58 25.93
N HIS A 340 24.97 1.47 25.24
CA HIS A 340 25.56 1.47 23.91
C HIS A 340 24.61 2.07 22.85
N GLN A 341 23.30 1.87 22.96
CA GLN A 341 22.30 2.54 22.11
C GLN A 341 22.26 4.07 22.35
N LYS A 342 22.58 4.52 23.57
CA LYS A 342 22.78 5.95 23.88
C LYS A 342 24.11 6.45 23.32
N GLU A 343 25.19 5.68 23.38
CA GLU A 343 26.47 6.03 22.77
C GLU A 343 26.40 6.10 21.25
N MET A 344 25.69 5.19 20.56
CA MET A 344 25.42 5.29 19.11
C MET A 344 24.60 6.54 18.75
N ARG A 345 23.72 7.02 19.64
CA ARG A 345 23.02 8.32 19.48
C ARG A 345 23.93 9.54 19.70
N VAL A 346 25.06 9.36 20.39
CA VAL A 346 25.99 10.42 20.80
C VAL A 346 27.25 10.47 19.91
N ASN A 347 27.68 9.34 19.34
CA ASN A 347 28.82 9.26 18.42
C ASN A 347 28.42 9.80 17.03
N LYS A 348 28.83 11.05 16.81
CA LYS A 348 28.37 11.99 15.78
C LYS A 348 28.60 11.66 14.29
N ASN A 349 29.09 10.49 13.89
CA ASN A 349 29.51 10.27 12.49
C ASN A 349 28.79 9.13 11.74
N ILE A 350 27.87 8.40 12.37
CA ILE A 350 27.10 7.31 11.72
C ILE A 350 25.60 7.61 11.80
N THR A 351 25.22 8.86 11.55
CA THR A 351 23.86 9.19 11.10
C THR A 351 23.91 9.26 9.59
N SER A 352 23.27 8.31 8.91
CA SER A 352 23.22 8.18 7.46
C SER A 352 23.00 9.55 6.78
N PRO A 353 23.90 10.00 5.89
CA PRO A 353 23.67 11.22 5.14
C PRO A 353 22.51 11.04 4.17
N GLU A 354 21.63 12.03 4.14
CA GLU A 354 20.68 12.31 3.07
C GLU A 354 21.47 12.70 1.81
N ILE A 355 21.50 11.85 0.78
CA ILE A 355 22.26 12.15 -0.43
C ILE A 355 21.35 12.91 -1.40
N THR A 356 21.51 14.23 -1.48
CA THR A 356 20.73 15.07 -2.40
C THR A 356 21.45 15.22 -3.73
N VAL A 357 20.88 14.73 -4.81
CA VAL A 357 21.45 14.84 -6.17
C VAL A 357 21.01 16.14 -6.83
N TRP A 358 21.94 16.82 -7.47
CA TRP A 358 21.61 17.82 -8.49
C TRP A 358 21.56 17.15 -9.87
N SER A 359 20.56 16.30 -10.08
CA SER A 359 20.24 15.76 -11.42
C SER A 359 18.75 15.93 -11.72
N ARG A 360 18.41 15.97 -13.02
CA ARG A 360 17.03 16.18 -13.52
C ARG A 360 16.13 15.00 -13.16
N PHE A 361 15.70 14.90 -11.91
CA PHE A 361 14.73 13.89 -11.47
C PHE A 361 13.62 14.47 -10.59
N PHE A 362 12.43 13.89 -10.77
CA PHE A 362 11.20 14.21 -10.05
C PHE A 362 11.10 13.38 -8.77
N LYS A 363 10.45 13.96 -7.75
CA LYS A 363 10.07 13.31 -6.48
C LYS A 363 9.21 12.07 -6.74
N SER A 364 9.75 10.88 -6.48
CA SER A 364 8.96 9.67 -6.21
C SER A 364 8.64 9.66 -4.72
N SER A 365 7.42 10.08 -4.34
CA SER A 365 6.98 10.10 -2.93
C SER A 365 6.30 8.80 -2.49
N ALA A 366 6.24 7.75 -3.31
CA ALA A 366 5.53 6.51 -2.97
C ALA A 366 6.39 5.45 -2.23
N ALA A 367 7.73 5.55 -2.28
CA ALA A 367 8.61 4.54 -1.69
C ALA A 367 9.30 4.97 -0.37
N CYS A 368 9.14 6.22 0.08
CA CYS A 368 9.88 6.76 1.23
C CYS A 368 8.99 7.48 2.27
N GLN A 369 7.75 7.03 2.48
CA GLN A 369 6.85 7.59 3.49
C GLN A 369 6.39 6.60 4.58
N ARG A 370 6.96 5.39 4.66
CA ARG A 370 6.85 4.58 5.87
C ARG A 370 7.91 5.05 6.87
N ASP A 371 7.52 5.82 7.89
CA ASP A 371 8.38 6.10 9.06
C ASP A 371 8.69 4.83 9.89
N ASP A 372 8.12 3.67 9.52
CA ASP A 372 8.39 2.36 10.14
C ASP A 372 9.28 1.43 9.28
N VAL A 373 9.80 1.92 8.15
CA VAL A 373 10.90 1.24 7.43
C VAL A 373 12.01 2.27 7.28
N LEU A 374 13.01 2.19 8.16
CA LEU A 374 14.35 2.70 7.90
C LEU A 374 14.89 2.00 6.65
N GLY A 375 14.48 2.49 5.48
CA GLY A 375 15.23 2.36 4.25
C GLY A 375 16.43 3.31 4.37
N PRO A 376 17.68 2.83 4.35
CA PRO A 376 18.89 3.61 4.58
C PRO A 376 19.15 4.85 3.73
N LEU A 377 18.30 5.23 2.77
CA LEU A 377 18.60 6.34 1.87
C LEU A 377 17.39 7.10 1.31
N ALA A 378 17.28 8.36 1.72
CA ALA A 378 16.48 9.36 1.04
C ALA A 378 17.36 10.10 0.02
N VAL A 379 16.97 10.03 -1.25
CA VAL A 379 17.60 10.78 -2.35
C VAL A 379 16.63 11.89 -2.78
N HIS A 380 17.00 13.16 -2.53
CA HIS A 380 16.22 14.32 -2.96
C HIS A 380 16.89 15.05 -4.13
N THR A 381 16.07 15.60 -5.03
CA THR A 381 16.47 16.43 -6.16
C THR A 381 15.73 17.77 -6.06
N THR A 382 16.45 18.89 -6.13
CA THR A 382 15.90 20.24 -6.01
C THR A 382 15.82 20.93 -7.39
N TYR A 383 14.66 21.50 -7.72
CA TYR A 383 14.45 22.50 -8.77
C TYR A 383 13.82 23.76 -8.16
N PRO A 384 14.02 24.97 -8.77
CA PRO A 384 13.35 26.17 -8.32
C PRO A 384 11.85 26.01 -8.61
N ALA A 385 11.07 25.76 -7.56
CA ALA A 385 9.64 25.58 -7.66
C ALA A 385 8.96 26.93 -7.92
N THR A 386 8.26 27.04 -9.04
CA THR A 386 6.94 27.71 -9.02
C THR A 386 6.10 26.99 -7.97
N TYR A 387 5.76 27.72 -6.91
CA TYR A 387 5.01 27.28 -5.74
C TYR A 387 3.88 26.28 -6.06
N ILE A 388 4.04 25.04 -5.59
CA ILE A 388 2.93 24.15 -5.25
C ILE A 388 3.27 23.57 -3.88
N ASP A 389 2.51 24.00 -2.88
CA ASP A 389 2.60 23.55 -1.48
C ASP A 389 1.95 22.15 -1.37
N ILE A 390 2.78 21.11 -1.24
CA ILE A 390 2.36 19.70 -1.10
C ILE A 390 2.61 19.19 0.33
N GLY A 391 2.52 20.06 1.34
CA GLY A 391 2.74 19.72 2.74
C GLY A 391 1.66 18.85 3.43
N LYS A 392 0.78 18.13 2.72
CA LYS A 392 -0.46 17.59 3.31
C LYS A 392 -0.77 16.09 3.27
N TYR A 393 0.14 15.22 2.85
CA TYR A 393 -0.07 13.77 3.03
C TYR A 393 1.17 13.12 3.66
N LYS A 394 1.20 13.11 5.00
CA LYS A 394 1.97 12.15 5.79
C LYS A 394 1.08 10.92 5.95
N THR A 395 1.49 9.74 5.48
CA THR A 395 0.82 8.49 5.86
C THR A 395 0.91 8.34 7.36
N MET A 396 -0.22 8.46 8.07
CA MET A 396 -0.27 8.29 9.52
C MET A 396 0.23 6.88 9.88
N PRO A 397 0.99 6.73 10.97
CA PRO A 397 1.31 5.41 11.54
C PRO A 397 0.02 4.60 11.66
N SER A 398 0.09 3.28 11.43
CA SER A 398 -1.05 2.38 11.67
C SER A 398 -1.69 2.77 12.99
N LEU A 399 -3.02 2.92 13.02
CA LEU A 399 -3.71 3.30 14.24
C LEU A 399 -3.48 2.29 15.37
N ASN A 400 -3.00 1.08 15.02
CA ASN A 400 -2.53 0.05 15.94
C ASN A 400 -1.05 0.12 16.38
N SER A 401 -0.35 1.21 16.09
CA SER A 401 1.05 1.39 16.46
C SER A 401 1.23 1.88 17.90
N TRP A 402 2.45 1.68 18.42
CA TRP A 402 2.88 2.15 19.73
C TRP A 402 2.70 3.68 19.90
N TRP A 403 2.83 4.46 18.82
CA TRP A 403 2.70 5.91 18.85
C TRP A 403 1.28 6.36 19.24
N TRP A 404 0.25 5.76 18.64
CA TRP A 404 -1.13 6.08 18.99
C TRP A 404 -1.47 5.61 20.40
N HIS A 405 -0.99 4.43 20.80
CA HIS A 405 -1.12 3.98 22.18
C HIS A 405 -0.42 4.92 23.18
N PHE A 406 0.71 5.50 22.81
CA PHE A 406 1.38 6.51 23.63
C PHE A 406 0.53 7.78 23.77
N LEU A 407 0.00 8.30 22.65
CA LEU A 407 -0.86 9.47 22.67
C LEU A 407 -2.13 9.25 23.50
N GLU A 408 -2.78 8.08 23.36
CA GLU A 408 -4.00 7.71 24.08
C GLU A 408 -3.76 7.58 25.59
N ASN A 409 -2.70 6.88 25.99
CA ASN A 409 -2.47 6.50 27.39
C ASN A 409 -1.69 7.54 28.21
N TYR A 410 -0.93 8.42 27.56
CA TYR A 410 -0.03 9.34 28.27
C TYR A 410 -0.25 10.81 27.93
N VAL A 411 -0.56 11.17 26.68
CA VAL A 411 -0.71 12.59 26.27
C VAL A 411 -2.15 13.07 26.43
N TYR A 412 -3.09 12.35 25.83
CA TYR A 412 -4.51 12.68 25.83
C TYR A 412 -5.33 11.78 26.75
N VAL A 413 -4.69 11.24 27.79
CA VAL A 413 -5.34 10.38 28.78
C VAL A 413 -6.58 11.05 29.38
N VAL A 414 -7.72 10.37 29.28
CA VAL A 414 -8.99 10.73 29.90
C VAL A 414 -9.39 9.66 30.88
N SER A 415 -10.04 10.04 31.98
CA SER A 415 -10.63 9.07 32.90
C SER A 415 -11.66 8.24 32.13
N GLU A 416 -11.45 6.94 32.07
CA GLU A 416 -12.36 6.05 31.36
C GLU A 416 -13.73 6.08 32.07
N PRO A 417 -14.83 6.29 31.33
CA PRO A 417 -16.15 6.33 31.94
C PRO A 417 -16.52 4.95 32.50
N PRO A 418 -17.38 4.90 33.55
CA PRO A 418 -17.81 3.62 34.13
C PRO A 418 -18.50 2.76 33.07
N SER A 419 -18.21 1.46 33.07
CA SER A 419 -18.93 0.50 32.23
C SER A 419 -20.41 0.50 32.59
N ARG A 420 -21.25 0.65 31.58
CA ARG A 420 -22.70 0.52 31.72
C ARG A 420 -23.10 -0.94 31.77
N THR A 421 -24.26 -1.19 32.37
CA THR A 421 -24.90 -2.49 32.36
C THR A 421 -26.30 -2.34 31.80
N ARG A 422 -26.70 -3.29 30.95
CA ARG A 422 -28.01 -3.27 30.32
C ARG A 422 -29.09 -3.66 31.31
N THR A 423 -30.07 -2.76 31.50
CA THR A 423 -31.24 -3.01 32.34
C THR A 423 -32.51 -3.29 31.54
N LYS A 424 -32.58 -2.81 30.29
CA LYS A 424 -33.66 -3.07 29.33
C LYS A 424 -33.08 -3.66 28.05
N PRO A 425 -33.73 -4.68 27.44
CA PRO A 425 -33.21 -5.33 26.24
C PRO A 425 -33.03 -4.32 25.09
N MET A 426 -32.12 -4.62 24.17
CA MET A 426 -32.04 -3.88 22.91
C MET A 426 -33.29 -4.21 22.09
N GLU A 427 -34.04 -3.19 21.66
CA GLU A 427 -35.32 -3.35 20.98
C GLU A 427 -35.23 -3.06 19.47
N VAL A 428 -34.47 -2.04 19.06
CA VAL A 428 -34.40 -1.59 17.67
C VAL A 428 -32.98 -1.22 17.23
N LEU A 429 -32.55 -1.77 16.08
CA LEU A 429 -31.29 -1.39 15.41
C LEU A 429 -31.59 -0.63 14.12
N CYS A 430 -31.23 0.66 14.05
CA CYS A 430 -31.40 1.49 12.86
C CYS A 430 -30.07 1.59 12.09
N VAL A 431 -29.83 0.64 11.19
CA VAL A 431 -28.51 0.37 10.61
C VAL A 431 -28.19 1.17 9.34
N GLY A 432 -29.02 2.14 8.94
CA GLY A 432 -28.76 2.97 7.77
C GLY A 432 -27.51 3.84 7.92
N LEU A 433 -26.81 4.07 6.81
CA LEU A 433 -25.61 4.92 6.80
C LEU A 433 -25.95 6.37 7.19
N PRO A 434 -24.99 7.15 7.71
CA PRO A 434 -25.21 8.56 8.00
C PRO A 434 -25.79 9.32 6.81
N ARG A 435 -26.55 10.38 7.09
CA ARG A 435 -27.27 11.19 6.09
C ARG A 435 -28.45 10.47 5.41
N SER A 436 -28.88 9.32 5.91
CA SER A 436 -30.13 8.64 5.49
C SER A 436 -31.28 8.82 6.50
N ALA A 437 -31.46 10.05 6.99
CA ALA A 437 -32.49 10.45 7.96
C ALA A 437 -32.33 9.85 9.39
N THR A 438 -31.11 9.58 9.82
CA THR A 438 -30.76 8.97 11.12
C THR A 438 -31.26 9.77 12.32
N GLU A 439 -31.11 11.11 12.31
CA GLU A 439 -31.58 12.00 13.39
C GLU A 439 -33.11 12.15 13.43
N SER A 440 -33.75 12.14 12.25
CA SER A 440 -35.22 12.15 12.15
C SER A 440 -35.80 10.86 12.70
N LEU A 441 -35.14 9.73 12.41
CA LEU A 441 -35.50 8.43 12.95
C LEU A 441 -35.27 8.34 14.47
N GLN A 442 -34.18 8.92 14.99
CA GLN A 442 -33.96 9.05 16.44
C GLN A 442 -35.12 9.78 17.12
N THR A 443 -35.50 10.94 16.57
CA THR A 443 -36.60 11.76 17.09
C THR A 443 -37.92 11.01 17.04
N ALA A 444 -38.17 10.25 15.96
CA ALA A 444 -39.36 9.43 15.82
C ALA A 444 -39.42 8.32 16.89
N LEU A 445 -38.32 7.60 17.13
CA LEU A 445 -38.27 6.57 18.17
C LEU A 445 -38.49 7.14 19.58
N LEU A 446 -37.89 8.29 19.91
CA LEU A 446 -38.14 8.95 21.19
C LEU A 446 -39.64 9.33 21.35
N LYS A 447 -40.29 9.79 20.29
CA LYS A 447 -41.74 10.09 20.27
C LYS A 447 -42.61 8.84 20.42
N LEU A 448 -42.15 7.68 19.93
CA LEU A 448 -42.82 6.38 20.10
C LEU A 448 -42.59 5.76 21.50
N GLY A 449 -41.93 6.49 22.40
CA GLY A 449 -41.74 6.11 23.79
C GLY A 449 -40.57 5.17 24.05
N TYR A 450 -39.60 5.09 23.13
CA TYR A 450 -38.32 4.43 23.42
C TYR A 450 -37.51 5.31 24.38
N ASP A 451 -37.08 4.75 25.53
CA ASP A 451 -36.51 5.56 26.62
C ASP A 451 -35.30 6.39 26.18
N HIS A 452 -34.37 5.74 25.48
CA HIS A 452 -33.19 6.39 24.92
C HIS A 452 -32.78 5.70 23.62
N THR A 453 -32.59 6.51 22.57
CA THR A 453 -32.12 6.08 21.25
C THR A 453 -30.75 6.70 21.01
N TYR A 454 -29.71 5.87 21.01
CA TYR A 454 -28.32 6.31 20.86
C TYR A 454 -28.04 6.76 19.42
N HIS A 455 -27.43 7.92 19.23
CA HIS A 455 -27.06 8.51 17.94
C HIS A 455 -25.57 8.88 17.91
N GLY A 456 -25.04 9.20 16.72
CA GLY A 456 -23.67 9.70 16.56
C GLY A 456 -23.37 10.99 17.35
N TRP A 457 -24.39 11.71 17.81
CA TRP A 457 -24.21 12.89 18.65
C TRP A 457 -23.79 12.51 20.08
N ASP A 458 -24.28 11.38 20.59
CA ASP A 458 -23.95 10.89 21.93
C ASP A 458 -22.46 10.51 22.04
N ILE A 459 -21.83 10.09 20.93
CA ILE A 459 -20.38 9.81 20.88
C ILE A 459 -19.54 11.06 21.23
N ILE A 460 -20.05 12.27 20.94
CA ILE A 460 -19.32 13.53 21.14
C ILE A 460 -19.80 14.28 22.37
N TYR A 461 -21.11 14.37 22.56
CA TYR A 461 -21.71 15.29 23.53
C TYR A 461 -22.10 14.65 24.85
N GLU A 462 -22.11 13.31 24.93
CA GLU A 462 -22.43 12.66 26.20
C GLU A 462 -21.35 12.92 27.26
N ALA A 463 -21.79 13.13 28.50
CA ALA A 463 -20.94 13.33 29.66
C ALA A 463 -21.32 12.30 30.76
N PRO A 464 -20.41 11.39 31.16
CA PRO A 464 -19.03 11.26 30.68
C PRO A 464 -18.96 10.73 29.24
N ASN A 465 -17.90 11.06 28.51
CA ASN A 465 -17.74 10.75 27.10
C ASN A 465 -17.16 9.33 26.89
N TYR A 466 -17.76 8.54 25.98
CA TYR A 466 -17.40 7.14 25.72
C TYR A 466 -16.56 6.91 24.45
N ALA A 467 -16.03 7.96 23.82
CA ALA A 467 -15.27 7.85 22.57
C ALA A 467 -14.06 6.91 22.67
N SER A 468 -13.39 6.84 23.82
CA SER A 468 -12.26 5.92 24.02
C SER A 468 -12.66 4.44 23.97
N LYS A 469 -13.85 4.09 24.47
CA LYS A 469 -14.40 2.74 24.37
C LYS A 469 -14.83 2.40 22.94
N TRP A 470 -15.41 3.36 22.22
CA TRP A 470 -15.68 3.20 20.78
C TRP A 470 -14.40 2.97 19.97
N VAL A 471 -13.32 3.70 20.26
CA VAL A 471 -12.00 3.46 19.66
C VAL A 471 -11.47 2.06 19.95
N ARG A 472 -11.69 1.51 21.16
CA ARG A 472 -11.32 0.13 21.50
C ARG A 472 -12.09 -0.89 20.64
N LEU A 473 -13.40 -0.72 20.47
CA LEU A 473 -14.22 -1.59 19.60
C LEU A 473 -13.81 -1.49 18.13
N CYS A 474 -13.57 -0.26 17.65
CA CYS A 474 -13.04 0.00 16.31
C CYS A 474 -11.71 -0.71 16.08
N ARG A 475 -10.81 -0.62 17.06
CA ARG A 475 -9.50 -1.26 17.03
C ARG A 475 -9.63 -2.78 16.98
N LYS A 476 -10.52 -3.37 17.79
CA LYS A 476 -10.81 -4.81 17.77
C LYS A 476 -11.39 -5.26 16.43
N LYS A 477 -12.31 -4.48 15.85
CA LYS A 477 -12.94 -4.77 14.55
C LYS A 477 -11.95 -4.78 13.39
N TRP A 478 -11.10 -3.75 13.27
CA TRP A 478 -10.22 -3.58 12.10
C TRP A 478 -8.78 -4.06 12.29
N PHE A 479 -8.33 -4.21 13.55
CA PHE A 479 -6.96 -4.58 13.90
C PHE A 479 -6.92 -5.68 14.98
N GLY A 480 -7.92 -6.56 15.00
CA GLY A 480 -8.08 -7.61 16.01
C GLY A 480 -6.85 -8.51 16.20
N SER A 481 -6.95 -9.44 17.15
CA SER A 481 -5.83 -10.29 17.53
C SER A 481 -5.28 -11.10 16.36
N LEU A 482 -3.99 -11.41 16.40
CA LEU A 482 -3.29 -12.17 15.36
C LEU A 482 -3.78 -13.63 15.22
N ASP A 483 -4.68 -14.06 16.09
CA ASP A 483 -5.43 -15.32 15.99
C ASP A 483 -6.67 -15.21 15.07
N GLY A 484 -6.95 -14.01 14.53
CA GLY A 484 -8.07 -13.73 13.64
C GLY A 484 -9.40 -13.47 14.36
N ASN A 485 -9.44 -13.44 15.69
CA ASN A 485 -10.67 -13.18 16.43
C ASN A 485 -11.00 -11.66 16.47
N THR A 486 -12.00 -11.27 15.69
CA THR A 486 -12.54 -9.89 15.66
C THR A 486 -13.93 -9.77 16.28
N THR A 487 -14.40 -10.83 16.97
CA THR A 487 -15.77 -10.89 17.52
C THR A 487 -15.96 -9.87 18.63
N ILE A 488 -17.00 -9.05 18.54
CA ILE A 488 -17.40 -8.11 19.60
C ILE A 488 -18.62 -8.70 20.31
N THR A 489 -18.56 -8.83 21.64
CA THR A 489 -19.63 -9.46 22.42
C THR A 489 -20.72 -8.47 22.81
N GLN A 490 -21.86 -9.00 23.25
CA GLN A 490 -22.97 -8.20 23.75
C GLN A 490 -22.55 -7.37 24.97
N GLU A 491 -21.75 -7.94 25.88
CA GLU A 491 -21.27 -7.27 27.08
C GLU A 491 -20.38 -6.06 26.73
N GLU A 492 -19.50 -6.22 25.73
CA GLU A 492 -18.63 -5.14 25.25
C GLU A 492 -19.43 -3.97 24.66
N PHE A 493 -20.53 -4.25 23.94
CA PHE A 493 -21.45 -3.20 23.50
C PHE A 493 -22.23 -2.60 24.67
N ASP A 494 -22.69 -3.41 25.62
CA ASP A 494 -23.46 -2.97 26.78
C ASP A 494 -22.66 -2.07 27.72
N GLU A 495 -21.33 -2.18 27.75
CA GLU A 495 -20.48 -1.22 28.47
C GLU A 495 -20.67 0.24 28.01
N ILE A 496 -21.13 0.44 26.78
CA ILE A 496 -21.36 1.75 26.15
C ILE A 496 -22.86 2.03 25.98
N LEU A 497 -23.59 1.05 25.44
CA LEU A 497 -24.98 1.16 25.03
C LEU A 497 -25.99 0.65 26.08
N GLY A 498 -25.56 0.20 27.26
CA GLY A 498 -26.43 -0.48 28.23
C GLY A 498 -27.65 0.32 28.70
N HIS A 499 -27.61 1.65 28.58
CA HIS A 499 -28.72 2.55 28.91
C HIS A 499 -29.68 2.79 27.74
N SER A 500 -29.30 2.42 26.51
CA SER A 500 -30.04 2.70 25.27
C SER A 500 -30.80 1.48 24.80
N VAL A 501 -32.07 1.62 24.46
CA VAL A 501 -32.92 0.52 23.92
C VAL A 501 -32.96 0.51 22.39
N ALA A 502 -32.45 1.56 21.75
CA ALA A 502 -32.29 1.64 20.31
C ALA A 502 -30.99 2.36 19.95
N VAL A 503 -30.47 2.10 18.74
CA VAL A 503 -29.23 2.70 18.22
C VAL A 503 -29.37 3.07 16.75
N THR A 504 -28.80 4.22 16.35
CA THR A 504 -28.82 4.74 14.99
C THR A 504 -27.47 5.37 14.62
N ASP A 505 -27.35 5.82 13.37
CA ASP A 505 -26.24 6.61 12.84
C ASP A 505 -24.87 5.92 12.94
N ALA A 506 -23.81 6.61 13.37
CA ALA A 506 -22.44 6.11 13.33
C ALA A 506 -22.25 4.74 14.01
N ALA A 507 -22.75 4.58 15.24
CA ALA A 507 -22.62 3.33 15.98
C ALA A 507 -23.32 2.17 15.26
N ALA A 508 -24.57 2.39 14.82
CA ALA A 508 -25.37 1.37 14.15
C ALA A 508 -24.84 1.02 12.75
N SER A 509 -24.35 1.99 11.99
CA SER A 509 -23.86 1.80 10.63
C SER A 509 -22.47 1.16 10.59
N VAL A 510 -21.54 1.65 11.42
CA VAL A 510 -20.15 1.14 11.47
C VAL A 510 -20.11 -0.29 11.99
N PHE A 511 -20.93 -0.62 12.98
CA PHE A 511 -20.96 -1.94 13.63
C PHE A 511 -22.19 -2.76 13.26
N ALA A 512 -22.80 -2.54 12.09
CA ALA A 512 -24.11 -3.13 11.80
C ALA A 512 -24.11 -4.67 11.84
N ALA A 513 -23.07 -5.31 11.28
CA ALA A 513 -22.94 -6.76 11.31
C ALA A 513 -22.70 -7.28 12.73
N GLU A 514 -21.84 -6.62 13.50
CA GLU A 514 -21.49 -7.01 14.86
C GLU A 514 -22.64 -6.79 15.84
N LEU A 515 -23.39 -5.70 15.71
CA LEU A 515 -24.60 -5.43 16.51
C LEU A 515 -25.70 -6.45 16.20
N THR A 516 -25.89 -6.79 14.92
CA THR A 516 -26.87 -7.82 14.52
C THR A 516 -26.48 -9.20 15.06
N ALA A 517 -25.18 -9.51 15.10
CA ALA A 517 -24.69 -10.76 15.66
C ALA A 517 -24.77 -10.80 17.20
N ALA A 518 -24.44 -9.68 17.87
CA ALA A 518 -24.44 -9.58 19.32
C ALA A 518 -25.85 -9.48 19.93
N TYR A 519 -26.81 -8.91 19.19
CA TYR A 519 -28.21 -8.80 19.60
C TYR A 519 -29.10 -9.49 18.55
N PRO A 520 -29.52 -10.76 18.77
CA PRO A 520 -30.29 -11.51 17.78
C PRO A 520 -31.80 -11.20 17.78
N ASP A 521 -32.32 -10.65 18.88
CA ASP A 521 -33.75 -10.39 19.07
C ASP A 521 -34.33 -9.06 18.52
N PRO A 522 -33.62 -7.91 18.50
CA PRO A 522 -34.21 -6.63 18.12
C PRO A 522 -34.73 -6.61 16.68
N LYS A 523 -35.69 -5.72 16.43
CA LYS A 523 -36.14 -5.38 15.09
C LYS A 523 -35.08 -4.50 14.40
N VAL A 524 -34.81 -4.75 13.12
CA VAL A 524 -33.81 -4.00 12.36
C VAL A 524 -34.50 -3.10 11.34
N VAL A 525 -34.17 -1.82 11.36
CA VAL A 525 -34.61 -0.82 10.38
C VAL A 525 -33.42 -0.44 9.52
N LEU A 526 -33.45 -0.82 8.24
CA LEU A 526 -32.52 -0.32 7.24
C LEU A 526 -33.09 0.97 6.65
N ASN A 527 -32.76 2.10 7.27
CA ASN A 527 -33.09 3.41 6.73
C ASN A 527 -32.17 3.75 5.55
N TYR A 528 -32.75 4.16 4.42
CA TYR A 528 -32.00 4.44 3.19
C TYR A 528 -32.62 5.60 2.40
N ARG A 529 -31.93 6.06 1.35
CA ARG A 529 -32.41 7.05 0.39
C ARG A 529 -32.57 6.38 -0.96
N LYS A 530 -33.71 6.62 -1.60
CA LYS A 530 -34.02 6.11 -2.96
C LYS A 530 -33.03 6.66 -3.99
N ASP A 531 -32.71 7.95 -3.87
CA ASP A 531 -31.68 8.60 -4.69
C ASP A 531 -30.29 8.45 -4.04
N LEU A 532 -29.48 7.58 -4.64
CA LEU A 532 -28.12 7.31 -4.21
C LEU A 532 -27.18 8.49 -4.47
N ASP A 533 -27.40 9.24 -5.54
CA ASP A 533 -26.56 10.37 -5.91
C ASP A 533 -26.81 11.54 -4.95
N ALA A 534 -28.08 11.83 -4.65
CA ALA A 534 -28.44 12.82 -3.63
C ALA A 534 -27.97 12.42 -2.21
N TRP A 535 -27.94 11.12 -1.88
CA TRP A 535 -27.29 10.67 -0.66
C TRP A 535 -25.78 10.93 -0.69
N HIS A 536 -25.10 10.57 -1.78
CA HIS A 536 -23.65 10.69 -1.91
C HIS A 536 -23.20 12.16 -1.83
N GLU A 537 -23.89 13.06 -2.51
CA GLU A 537 -23.62 14.51 -2.43
C GLU A 537 -23.80 15.04 -1.00
N SER A 538 -24.85 14.61 -0.29
CA SER A 538 -25.09 14.98 1.10
C SER A 538 -24.00 14.44 2.04
N ALA A 539 -23.57 13.18 1.83
CA ALA A 539 -22.50 12.55 2.60
C ALA A 539 -21.16 13.25 2.38
N VAL A 540 -20.79 13.50 1.12
CA VAL A 540 -19.57 14.26 0.78
C VAL A 540 -19.64 15.66 1.38
N LYS A 541 -20.72 16.42 1.17
CA LYS A 541 -20.85 17.79 1.67
C LYS A 541 -20.66 17.88 3.19
N ILE A 542 -21.34 17.03 3.95
CA ILE A 542 -21.35 17.15 5.42
C ILE A 542 -20.11 16.51 6.04
N LEU A 543 -19.82 15.25 5.74
CA LEU A 543 -18.72 14.52 6.37
C LEU A 543 -17.35 15.09 5.97
N VAL A 544 -17.18 15.46 4.69
CA VAL A 544 -15.92 16.09 4.25
C VAL A 544 -15.78 17.51 4.78
N SER A 545 -16.86 18.27 5.01
CA SER A 545 -16.74 19.61 5.58
C SER A 545 -16.14 19.61 6.99
N VAL A 546 -16.46 18.59 7.79
CA VAL A 546 -15.89 18.40 9.13
C VAL A 546 -14.40 18.06 9.02
N HIS A 547 -14.04 17.13 8.13
CA HIS A 547 -12.66 16.77 7.83
C HIS A 547 -11.81 17.98 7.38
N LYS A 548 -12.38 18.86 6.54
CA LYS A 548 -11.71 20.08 6.04
C LYS A 548 -11.63 21.21 7.06
N ASN A 549 -12.27 21.08 8.22
CA ASN A 549 -12.26 22.12 9.24
C ASN A 549 -10.93 22.14 9.99
N TRP A 550 -10.00 22.95 9.48
CA TRP A 550 -8.65 23.11 10.04
C TRP A 550 -8.65 23.56 11.51
N ALA A 551 -9.66 24.33 11.96
CA ALA A 551 -9.78 24.75 13.35
C ALA A 551 -10.10 23.56 14.27
N LEU A 552 -10.99 22.65 13.84
CA LEU A 552 -11.28 21.41 14.57
C LEU A 552 -10.06 20.47 14.61
N TYR A 553 -9.32 20.38 13.50
CA TYR A 553 -8.06 19.61 13.47
C TYR A 553 -7.05 20.16 14.48
N ILE A 554 -6.81 21.47 14.50
CA ILE A 554 -5.89 22.10 15.46
C ILE A 554 -6.36 21.88 16.89
N LEU A 555 -7.66 22.07 17.17
CA LEU A 555 -8.21 21.79 18.50
C LEU A 555 -7.98 20.33 18.92
N SER A 556 -8.07 19.37 17.99
CA SER A 556 -7.78 17.97 18.26
C SER A 556 -6.33 17.69 18.68
N CYS A 557 -5.39 18.57 18.28
CA CYS A 557 -3.99 18.49 18.69
C CYS A 557 -3.74 19.18 20.05
N LEU A 558 -4.61 20.10 20.47
CA LEU A 558 -4.39 20.94 21.65
C LEU A 558 -5.20 20.52 22.88
N GLY A 559 -6.26 19.73 22.71
CA GLY A 559 -7.17 19.38 23.81
C GLY A 559 -7.56 17.90 23.82
N LYS A 560 -7.77 17.36 25.04
CA LYS A 560 -8.14 15.94 25.24
C LYS A 560 -9.50 15.57 24.65
N VAL A 561 -10.54 16.35 24.96
CA VAL A 561 -11.90 16.14 24.45
C VAL A 561 -11.96 16.21 22.91
N PRO A 562 -11.45 17.27 22.24
CA PRO A 562 -11.43 17.31 20.78
C PRO A 562 -10.49 16.28 20.15
N PHE A 563 -9.42 15.86 20.83
CA PHE A 563 -8.59 14.74 20.39
C PHE A 563 -9.44 13.48 20.24
N TRP A 564 -10.16 13.06 21.29
CA TRP A 564 -10.95 11.82 21.27
C TRP A 564 -12.11 11.88 20.28
N GLY A 565 -12.77 13.03 20.13
CA GLY A 565 -13.81 13.23 19.12
C GLY A 565 -13.29 13.10 17.69
N TRP A 566 -12.13 13.69 17.38
CA TRP A 566 -11.48 13.51 16.09
C TRP A 566 -10.97 12.08 15.91
N HIS A 567 -10.43 11.48 16.97
CA HIS A 567 -9.84 10.15 16.95
C HIS A 567 -10.87 9.08 16.62
N VAL A 568 -12.04 9.10 17.26
CA VAL A 568 -13.09 8.12 17.00
C VAL A 568 -13.67 8.24 15.59
N TYR A 569 -13.93 9.45 15.09
CA TYR A 569 -14.57 9.65 13.79
C TYR A 569 -13.60 9.66 12.61
N GLU A 570 -12.65 10.58 12.67
CA GLU A 570 -11.78 10.94 11.53
C GLU A 570 -10.54 10.04 11.43
N ARG A 571 -10.31 9.16 12.40
CA ARG A 571 -9.22 8.17 12.30
C ARG A 571 -9.77 6.75 12.28
N PHE A 572 -10.80 6.44 13.08
CA PHE A 572 -11.35 5.10 13.16
C PHE A 572 -12.62 4.90 12.30
N MET A 573 -13.76 5.50 12.67
CA MET A 573 -15.06 5.17 12.09
C MET A 573 -15.18 5.46 10.59
N TRP A 574 -14.96 6.69 10.15
CA TRP A 574 -15.17 7.05 8.74
C TRP A 574 -14.13 6.43 7.79
N PRO A 575 -12.83 6.40 8.10
CA PRO A 575 -11.87 5.70 7.26
C PRO A 575 -12.19 4.22 7.12
N GLY A 576 -12.56 3.54 8.22
CA GLY A 576 -12.89 2.13 8.23
C GLY A 576 -14.16 1.82 7.43
N LEU A 577 -15.24 2.58 7.67
CA LEU A 577 -16.52 2.40 6.98
C LEU A 577 -16.42 2.65 5.47
N PHE A 578 -15.78 3.75 5.07
CA PHE A 578 -15.69 4.14 3.66
C PHE A 578 -14.48 3.54 2.92
N ARG A 579 -13.74 2.62 3.55
CA ARG A 579 -12.51 1.99 3.01
C ARG A 579 -11.53 3.03 2.45
N ALA A 580 -11.28 4.09 3.22
CA ALA A 580 -10.33 5.16 2.87
C ALA A 580 -8.89 4.70 3.13
N LEU A 581 -8.43 3.70 2.36
CA LEU A 581 -7.16 2.99 2.57
C LEU A 581 -5.92 3.87 2.35
N ASP A 582 -6.08 5.01 1.70
CA ASP A 582 -5.05 6.05 1.50
C ASP A 582 -4.95 7.03 2.70
N GLY A 583 -5.77 6.84 3.74
CA GLY A 583 -5.84 7.71 4.91
C GLY A 583 -6.53 9.04 4.63
N ASN A 584 -7.08 9.24 3.43
CA ASN A 584 -7.78 10.45 3.05
C ASN A 584 -9.29 10.19 2.99
N ILE A 585 -10.01 10.66 4.00
CA ILE A 585 -11.45 10.48 4.12
C ILE A 585 -12.19 11.19 2.98
N GLU A 586 -11.71 12.33 2.52
CA GLU A 586 -12.35 13.07 1.43
C GLU A 586 -12.39 12.24 0.15
N THR A 587 -11.23 11.74 -0.27
CA THR A 587 -11.13 10.88 -1.46
C THR A 587 -11.82 9.55 -1.23
N GLY A 588 -11.72 9.00 -0.01
CA GLY A 588 -12.42 7.77 0.40
C GLY A 588 -13.93 7.87 0.22
N ILE A 589 -14.59 8.85 0.82
CA ILE A 589 -16.05 9.03 0.69
C ILE A 589 -16.44 9.37 -0.75
N ALA A 590 -15.69 10.25 -1.42
CA ALA A 590 -16.00 10.65 -2.79
C ALA A 590 -15.88 9.48 -3.78
N ARG A 591 -14.81 8.68 -3.70
CA ARG A 591 -14.56 7.54 -4.59
C ARG A 591 -15.42 6.33 -4.22
N ASN A 592 -15.54 6.04 -2.93
CA ASN A 592 -16.07 4.76 -2.47
C ASN A 592 -17.53 4.80 -2.01
N GLY A 593 -18.04 5.98 -1.62
CA GLY A 593 -19.32 6.12 -0.93
C GLY A 593 -20.48 5.38 -1.60
N LYS A 594 -20.64 5.50 -2.92
CA LYS A 594 -21.76 4.88 -3.65
C LYS A 594 -21.72 3.35 -3.62
N TRP A 595 -20.55 2.72 -3.80
CA TRP A 595 -20.47 1.26 -3.77
C TRP A 595 -20.50 0.73 -2.34
N VAL A 596 -19.90 1.43 -1.37
CA VAL A 596 -20.02 1.12 0.07
C VAL A 596 -21.48 1.14 0.50
N TYR A 597 -22.25 2.13 0.06
CA TYR A 597 -23.69 2.21 0.35
C TYR A 597 -24.46 0.99 -0.15
N LYS A 598 -24.27 0.63 -1.42
CA LYS A 598 -24.93 -0.52 -2.04
C LYS A 598 -24.55 -1.81 -1.33
N GLU A 599 -23.26 -1.99 -1.05
CA GLU A 599 -22.73 -3.16 -0.35
C GLU A 599 -23.30 -3.26 1.07
N HIS A 600 -23.37 -2.14 1.81
CA HIS A 600 -23.96 -2.08 3.14
C HIS A 600 -25.43 -2.50 3.12
N CYS A 601 -26.25 -1.93 2.23
CA CYS A 601 -27.65 -2.32 2.11
C CYS A 601 -27.80 -3.82 1.75
N ASN A 602 -26.99 -4.34 0.84
CA ASN A 602 -27.03 -5.75 0.44
C ASN A 602 -26.58 -6.68 1.58
N MET A 603 -25.55 -6.29 2.32
CA MET A 603 -25.09 -7.00 3.51
C MET A 603 -26.22 -7.13 4.54
N ILE A 604 -26.93 -6.04 4.86
CA ILE A 604 -28.04 -6.10 5.82
C ILE A 604 -29.18 -6.98 5.34
N ARG A 605 -29.56 -6.88 4.06
CA ARG A 605 -30.58 -7.77 3.47
C ARG A 605 -30.21 -9.25 3.52
N GLY A 606 -28.91 -9.57 3.47
CA GLY A 606 -28.40 -10.93 3.59
C GLY A 606 -28.26 -11.43 5.03
N LEU A 607 -27.94 -10.53 5.97
CA LEU A 607 -27.70 -10.87 7.38
C LEU A 607 -28.98 -10.99 8.20
N VAL A 608 -30.00 -10.17 7.91
CA VAL A 608 -31.21 -10.06 8.73
C VAL A 608 -32.37 -10.82 8.08
N PRO A 609 -33.07 -11.71 8.81
CA PRO A 609 -34.29 -12.34 8.33
C PRO A 609 -35.35 -11.30 7.93
N LYS A 610 -36.08 -11.54 6.84
CA LYS A 610 -37.03 -10.56 6.27
C LYS A 610 -38.12 -10.13 7.25
N GLU A 611 -38.55 -11.02 8.13
CA GLU A 611 -39.54 -10.77 9.17
C GLU A 611 -39.05 -9.82 10.28
N LYS A 612 -37.72 -9.69 10.45
CA LYS A 612 -37.08 -8.77 11.39
C LYS A 612 -36.49 -7.54 10.71
N LEU A 613 -36.67 -7.37 9.40
CA LEU A 613 -36.11 -6.27 8.62
C LEU A 613 -37.19 -5.37 8.03
N LEU A 614 -37.13 -4.08 8.36
CA LEU A 614 -37.85 -3.04 7.65
C LEU A 614 -36.87 -2.22 6.81
N GLU A 615 -37.04 -2.24 5.48
CA GLU A 615 -36.45 -1.24 4.61
C GLU A 615 -37.34 0.00 4.61
N TRP A 616 -36.79 1.14 5.02
CA TRP A 616 -37.56 2.36 5.24
C TRP A 616 -36.85 3.57 4.65
N THR A 617 -37.59 4.50 4.09
CA THR A 617 -37.08 5.82 3.70
C THR A 617 -37.90 6.93 4.34
N VAL A 618 -37.35 8.14 4.43
CA VAL A 618 -37.99 9.24 5.17
C VAL A 618 -39.34 9.64 4.57
N GLU A 619 -39.52 9.44 3.26
CA GLU A 619 -40.79 9.68 2.56
C GLU A 619 -41.88 8.67 2.93
N ASP A 620 -41.52 7.52 3.51
CA ASP A 620 -42.48 6.51 3.95
C ASP A 620 -43.18 6.91 5.27
N GLY A 621 -42.60 7.84 6.03
CA GLY A 621 -43.21 8.45 7.21
C GLY A 621 -43.52 7.45 8.35
N TRP A 622 -44.59 7.74 9.10
CA TRP A 622 -44.95 6.99 10.32
C TRP A 622 -45.51 5.60 10.06
N GLU A 623 -46.42 5.43 9.09
CA GLU A 623 -47.27 4.25 9.01
C GLU A 623 -46.48 2.93 8.91
N PRO A 624 -45.47 2.79 8.02
CA PRO A 624 -44.73 1.53 7.89
C PRO A 624 -43.83 1.29 9.11
N LEU A 625 -43.27 2.36 9.68
CA LEU A 625 -42.40 2.29 10.86
C LEU A 625 -43.18 1.85 12.10
N CYS A 626 -44.30 2.52 12.40
CA CYS A 626 -45.17 2.21 13.54
C CYS A 626 -45.75 0.79 13.43
N LYS A 627 -46.21 0.40 12.24
CA LYS A 627 -46.71 -0.96 11.99
C LYS A 627 -45.63 -2.01 12.26
N PHE A 628 -44.42 -1.79 11.75
CA PHE A 628 -43.32 -2.72 11.95
C PHE A 628 -42.88 -2.80 13.42
N LEU A 629 -42.90 -1.68 14.15
CA LEU A 629 -42.50 -1.60 15.56
C LEU A 629 -43.62 -1.97 16.54
N ASP A 630 -44.83 -2.29 16.07
CA ASP A 630 -46.02 -2.53 16.90
C ASP A 630 -46.36 -1.34 17.81
N LYS A 631 -46.31 -0.12 17.26
CA LYS A 631 -46.62 1.13 17.97
C LYS A 631 -47.81 1.85 17.31
N PRO A 632 -48.61 2.61 18.08
CA PRO A 632 -49.63 3.48 17.48
C PRO A 632 -48.99 4.58 16.62
N VAL A 633 -49.66 4.96 15.53
CA VAL A 633 -49.24 6.10 14.70
C VAL A 633 -49.54 7.40 15.44
N PRO A 634 -48.55 8.28 15.69
CA PRO A 634 -48.79 9.58 16.32
C PRO A 634 -49.62 10.51 15.43
N ASP A 635 -50.47 11.34 16.05
CA ASP A 635 -51.24 12.38 15.36
C ASP A 635 -50.40 13.68 15.18
N GLU A 636 -49.26 13.54 14.50
CA GLU A 636 -48.35 14.64 14.18
C GLU A 636 -47.54 14.31 12.91
N PRO A 637 -47.03 15.30 12.15
CA PRO A 637 -46.18 15.03 10.99
C PRO A 637 -44.88 14.33 11.40
N PHE A 638 -44.34 13.51 10.50
CA PHE A 638 -43.06 12.83 10.74
C PHE A 638 -41.93 13.86 10.98
N PRO A 639 -41.04 13.66 11.96
CA PRO A 639 -39.96 14.60 12.23
C PRO A 639 -39.03 14.77 11.01
N HIS A 640 -38.74 16.02 10.65
CA HIS A 640 -37.80 16.34 9.58
C HIS A 640 -36.69 17.26 10.10
N VAL A 641 -35.68 16.66 10.74
CA VAL A 641 -34.53 17.36 11.35
C VAL A 641 -33.26 17.14 10.52
N ASN A 642 -32.30 18.09 10.60
CA ASN A 642 -31.01 18.06 9.91
C ASN A 642 -31.07 18.07 8.36
N LYS A 643 -31.90 18.95 7.79
CA LYS A 643 -31.93 19.22 6.34
C LYS A 643 -30.62 19.89 5.90
N ALA A 644 -29.98 19.35 4.86
CA ALA A 644 -29.03 20.13 4.07
C ALA A 644 -29.82 21.27 3.40
N SER A 645 -29.30 22.49 3.41
CA SER A 645 -29.92 23.63 2.71
C SER A 645 -30.24 23.27 1.26
N GLY A 646 -31.53 23.20 0.92
CA GLY A 646 -32.04 22.82 -0.39
C GLY A 646 -33.01 21.63 -0.35
N TRP A 647 -34.23 21.88 0.13
CA TRP A 647 -35.46 21.17 -0.25
C TRP A 647 -36.52 22.22 -0.52
#